data_AF-A0A2P6MZ65-F1
#
_entry.id   AF-A0A2P6MZ65-F1
#
_cell.length_a   1.000
_cell.length_b   1.000
_cell.length_c   1.000
_cell.angle_alpha   90.00
_cell.angle_beta   90.00
_cell.angle_gamma   90.00
#
_symmetry.space_group_name_H-M   'P 1'
#
loop_
_entity.id
_entity.type
_entity.pdbx_description
1 polymer ?
#
loop_
_entity_poly.entity_id
_entity_poly.type
_entity_poly.pdbx_seq_one_letter_code
_entity_poly.pdbx_strand_id
1 'polypeptide(L)'
;MGETVDEVFDKLLDSYADGGGLPDDPSAKDHPLISDDWDENNEIIQAMRNFDNEGTIEEQAENLKIRGNTEFKLNRYRWNRALDLYTEAIEKGSEDKRAVSLYHTNRAAVNLSLGNNRKVLEDCTEALKLDPKNLKAYYRAAKASLDIQKYKDAVSYAAKGLQVDPTNKELLTVKSKIEKAWAAHREAKKKRKEEELRQLETKKMKGAKVLEAIKERNVLLGRPLFDTQRRYEGEIYVDKETGQLHWPVLLLYEEHDTSEFVIDVCEDHTLSQHLSYMFPPTAKDYAPWDTEKKYVIDSLEIYFEANSTAPIDPKMKKSGSSKRRWIKVKPTTTLKTVLAHPDHVVPGVPIFHIVANNSRYKDVFVQRKFDCSCRTATPSGLVYTLRSRALCPVVRVAVTAMARSFQRQCLVFRFLLPRTKELHISMLAQLHTGSRLLTVQSFTRSISRPSVKQTIRYDQITLRNSRSFSTPQGVKSEQQDHGSTGGQRTGNEKKEEHKEGNDSNQTIKQSGNSFVRFYNKSLETHPLLNKVVTFTLLMGAGDAVAQMSGDDEWSWSRFFRMTSLAAFFSAPILHLYFKVLDKVIVGKSSAAVFQKLAIDQFAFAPINLAGFMTLLGFIEGGSLEKGIEKVKKDYWPTMKANWVLWPAANFINFKFISPQHRLLYVSCISFVWNIYFSILANKK
;
A
#
# COMPACT_ATOMS: atom_id res chain seq x y z
N MET A 1 30.67 -56.99 32.63
CA MET A 1 29.52 -56.98 31.71
C MET A 1 28.98 -55.58 31.73
N GLY A 2 29.31 -54.78 30.72
CA GLY A 2 28.81 -53.42 30.60
C GLY A 2 27.36 -53.46 30.12
N GLU A 3 26.53 -52.58 30.67
CA GLU A 3 25.16 -52.39 30.22
C GLU A 3 25.16 -51.93 28.75
N THR A 4 24.22 -52.44 27.97
CA THR A 4 24.06 -52.08 26.56
C THR A 4 23.45 -50.68 26.43
N VAL A 5 23.74 -49.98 25.33
CA VAL A 5 23.23 -48.62 25.08
C VAL A 5 21.69 -48.59 25.10
N ASP A 6 21.06 -49.67 24.64
CA ASP A 6 19.60 -49.83 24.67
C ASP A 6 19.06 -49.96 26.11
N GLU A 7 19.75 -50.68 27.00
CA GLU A 7 19.37 -50.79 28.42
C GLU A 7 19.52 -49.46 29.17
N VAL A 8 20.51 -48.63 28.81
CA VAL A 8 20.69 -47.29 29.38
C VAL A 8 19.62 -46.34 28.85
N PHE A 9 19.25 -46.46 27.57
CA PHE A 9 18.24 -45.62 26.92
C PHE A 9 16.82 -45.93 27.42
N ASP A 10 16.48 -47.22 27.58
CA ASP A 10 15.20 -47.66 28.12
C ASP A 10 15.05 -47.32 29.61
N LYS A 11 16.13 -47.46 30.42
CA LYS A 11 16.13 -46.98 31.82
C LYS A 11 15.93 -45.47 31.93
N LEU A 12 16.49 -44.70 30.98
CA LEU A 12 16.25 -43.26 30.91
C LEU A 12 14.78 -42.98 30.60
N LEU A 13 14.23 -43.63 29.57
CA LEU A 13 12.83 -43.47 29.14
C LEU A 13 11.83 -43.85 30.24
N ASP A 14 12.08 -44.93 31.00
CA ASP A 14 11.24 -45.34 32.12
C ASP A 14 11.30 -44.34 33.29
N SER A 15 12.46 -43.72 33.54
CA SER A 15 12.58 -42.66 34.55
C SER A 15 11.83 -41.37 34.19
N TYR A 16 11.55 -41.15 32.90
CA TYR A 16 10.82 -39.99 32.37
C TYR A 16 9.33 -40.28 32.10
N ALA A 17 8.90 -41.54 32.11
CA ALA A 17 7.51 -41.95 31.84
C ALA A 17 6.59 -41.85 33.07
N ASP A 18 7.18 -41.87 34.28
CA ASP A 18 6.44 -41.75 35.54
C ASP A 18 6.08 -40.28 35.86
N GLY A 19 4.94 -39.86 35.30
CA GLY A 19 4.01 -38.99 36.04
C GLY A 19 4.39 -37.52 36.21
N GLY A 20 4.34 -36.75 35.13
CA GLY A 20 4.27 -35.28 35.16
C GLY A 20 5.14 -34.67 34.08
N GLY A 21 4.53 -33.98 33.11
CA GLY A 21 5.30 -33.23 32.13
C GLY A 21 6.36 -32.37 32.85
N LEU A 22 7.59 -32.38 32.33
CA LEU A 22 8.68 -31.62 32.92
C LEU A 22 8.19 -30.19 33.22
N PRO A 23 8.49 -29.65 34.42
CA PRO A 23 8.41 -28.21 34.63
C PRO A 23 9.18 -27.52 33.51
N ASP A 24 8.79 -26.32 33.12
CA ASP A 24 9.61 -25.43 32.28
C ASP A 24 10.92 -25.09 33.04
N ASP A 25 11.80 -26.07 33.22
CA ASP A 25 13.10 -25.94 33.86
C ASP A 25 14.07 -25.37 32.82
N PRO A 26 14.57 -24.13 33.02
CA PRO A 26 15.50 -23.50 32.09
C PRO A 26 16.81 -24.28 31.94
N SER A 27 17.20 -25.09 32.93
CA SER A 27 18.47 -25.85 32.90
C SER A 27 18.44 -27.06 31.96
N ALA A 28 17.25 -27.56 31.60
CA ALA A 28 17.10 -28.63 30.61
C ALA A 28 17.52 -28.16 29.21
N LYS A 29 17.52 -26.86 28.92
CA LYS A 29 17.95 -26.31 27.62
C LYS A 29 19.45 -26.43 27.37
N ASP A 30 20.25 -26.62 28.41
CA ASP A 30 21.71 -26.73 28.28
C ASP A 30 22.18 -28.20 28.20
N HIS A 31 21.26 -29.16 28.27
CA HIS A 31 21.59 -30.58 28.14
C HIS A 31 21.93 -30.91 26.68
N PRO A 32 23.03 -31.63 26.37
CA PRO A 32 23.47 -31.91 24.99
C PRO A 32 22.43 -32.65 24.11
N LEU A 33 21.49 -33.36 24.74
CA LEU A 33 20.35 -34.02 24.08
C LEU A 33 19.06 -33.18 24.01
N ILE A 34 19.08 -31.93 24.48
CA ILE A 34 17.90 -31.06 24.60
C ILE A 34 18.19 -29.64 24.07
N SER A 35 19.45 -29.18 24.03
CA SER A 35 19.84 -27.84 23.53
C SER A 35 19.39 -27.59 22.11
N ASP A 36 19.17 -26.33 21.72
CA ASP A 36 18.89 -25.98 20.32
C ASP A 36 20.18 -25.91 19.46
N ASP A 37 21.33 -25.77 20.12
CA ASP A 37 22.67 -25.81 19.52
C ASP A 37 23.20 -27.26 19.54
N TRP A 38 22.82 -28.05 18.55
CA TRP A 38 23.33 -29.42 18.35
C TRP A 38 24.68 -29.35 17.64
N ASP A 39 25.76 -29.69 18.34
CA ASP A 39 27.04 -30.00 17.69
C ASP A 39 26.88 -31.35 16.95
N GLU A 40 26.80 -31.32 15.62
CA GLU A 40 26.72 -32.54 14.80
C GLU A 40 27.88 -33.53 15.03
N ASN A 41 28.96 -33.07 15.67
CA ASN A 41 30.10 -33.88 16.05
C ASN A 41 29.94 -34.60 17.41
N ASN A 42 28.82 -34.41 18.11
CA ASN A 42 28.55 -35.10 19.37
C ASN A 42 28.39 -36.61 19.14
N GLU A 43 29.16 -37.40 19.90
CA GLU A 43 29.25 -38.85 19.79
C GLU A 43 27.88 -39.55 19.92
N ILE A 44 26.97 -39.03 20.74
CA ILE A 44 25.64 -39.61 20.92
C ILE A 44 24.78 -39.38 19.67
N ILE A 45 24.89 -38.21 19.04
CA ILE A 45 24.16 -37.87 17.81
C ILE A 45 24.66 -38.74 16.66
N GLN A 46 25.97 -38.94 16.58
CA GLN A 46 26.59 -39.83 15.60
C GLN A 46 26.16 -41.28 15.80
N ALA A 47 26.12 -41.77 17.05
CA ALA A 47 25.61 -43.10 17.36
C ALA A 47 24.15 -43.27 16.93
N MET A 48 23.28 -42.29 17.22
CA MET A 48 21.88 -42.30 16.78
C MET A 48 21.75 -42.27 15.26
N ARG A 49 22.57 -41.47 14.55
CA ARG A 49 22.58 -41.43 13.08
C ARG A 49 23.08 -42.74 12.48
N ASN A 50 24.04 -43.41 13.11
CA ASN A 50 24.52 -44.71 12.66
C ASN A 50 23.39 -45.73 12.80
N PHE A 51 22.71 -45.77 13.94
CA PHE A 51 21.53 -46.61 14.15
C PHE A 51 20.41 -46.32 13.14
N ASP A 52 20.11 -45.06 12.85
CA ASP A 52 19.10 -44.67 11.85
C ASP A 52 19.49 -45.11 10.41
N ASN A 53 20.78 -45.37 10.14
CA ASN A 53 21.30 -45.83 8.85
C ASN A 53 21.61 -47.34 8.81
N GLU A 54 21.36 -48.06 9.90
CA GLU A 54 21.50 -49.51 9.93
C GLU A 54 20.29 -50.18 9.26
N GLY A 55 20.54 -51.27 8.52
CA GLY A 55 19.49 -52.07 7.89
C GLY A 55 19.06 -51.62 6.49
N THR A 56 17.93 -52.16 6.06
CA THR A 56 17.28 -51.88 4.76
C THR A 56 16.69 -50.47 4.71
N ILE A 57 16.38 -49.95 3.51
CA ILE A 57 15.80 -48.61 3.36
C ILE A 57 14.48 -48.48 4.15
N GLU A 58 13.69 -49.54 4.18
CA GLU A 58 12.44 -49.64 4.93
C GLU A 58 12.66 -49.59 6.44
N GLU A 59 13.66 -50.30 6.96
CA GLU A 59 14.02 -50.29 8.38
C GLU A 59 14.54 -48.91 8.79
N GLN A 60 15.37 -48.28 7.95
CA GLN A 60 15.84 -46.91 8.18
C GLN A 60 14.66 -45.91 8.25
N ALA A 61 13.72 -45.97 7.31
CA ALA A 61 12.54 -45.09 7.30
C ALA A 61 11.63 -45.33 8.53
N GLU A 62 11.51 -46.58 8.97
CA GLU A 62 10.76 -46.96 10.16
C GLU A 62 11.43 -46.47 11.45
N ASN A 63 12.76 -46.60 11.57
CA ASN A 63 13.56 -46.08 12.68
C ASN A 63 13.41 -44.56 12.80
N LEU A 64 13.54 -43.83 11.68
CA LEU A 64 13.32 -42.38 11.62
C LEU A 64 11.90 -41.98 12.06
N LYS A 65 10.87 -42.74 11.67
CA LYS A 65 9.50 -42.51 12.12
C LYS A 65 9.35 -42.76 13.64
N ILE A 66 9.92 -43.84 14.17
CA ILE A 66 9.86 -44.15 15.61
C ILE A 66 10.50 -43.02 16.40
N ARG A 67 11.69 -42.57 15.98
CA ARG A 67 12.39 -41.44 16.59
C ARG A 67 11.57 -40.15 16.51
N GLY A 68 10.97 -39.85 15.35
CA GLY A 68 10.07 -38.70 15.18
C GLY A 68 8.83 -38.76 16.10
N ASN A 69 8.30 -39.96 16.40
CA ASN A 69 7.21 -40.13 17.35
C ASN A 69 7.67 -39.85 18.79
N THR A 70 8.87 -40.31 19.15
CA THR A 70 9.47 -40.03 20.46
C THR A 70 9.67 -38.53 20.64
N GLU A 71 10.30 -37.85 19.67
CA GLU A 71 10.50 -36.39 19.70
C GLU A 71 9.19 -35.60 19.78
N PHE A 72 8.15 -36.04 19.07
CA PHE A 72 6.84 -35.41 19.12
C PHE A 72 6.15 -35.55 20.49
N LYS A 73 6.39 -36.68 21.19
CA LYS A 73 5.82 -36.95 22.52
C LYS A 73 6.55 -36.20 23.64
N LEU A 74 7.86 -35.97 23.51
CA LEU A 74 8.69 -35.37 24.55
C LEU A 74 8.28 -33.92 24.86
N ASN A 75 8.51 -32.98 23.93
CA ASN A 75 8.26 -31.56 24.19
C ASN A 75 7.94 -30.77 22.90
N ARG A 76 7.19 -29.67 23.05
CA ARG A 76 6.85 -28.72 21.99
C ARG A 76 8.06 -28.13 21.28
N TYR A 77 9.17 -27.90 21.98
CA TYR A 77 10.41 -27.38 21.36
C TYR A 77 11.01 -28.37 20.35
N ARG A 78 10.73 -29.68 20.50
CA ARG A 78 11.24 -30.76 19.65
C ARG A 78 10.37 -31.03 18.41
N TRP A 79 9.26 -30.30 18.24
CA TRP A 79 8.36 -30.50 17.10
C TRP A 79 9.01 -30.18 15.75
N ASN A 80 9.95 -29.22 15.70
CA ASN A 80 10.70 -28.97 14.46
C ASN A 80 11.59 -30.16 14.10
N ARG A 81 12.29 -30.74 15.08
CA ARG A 81 13.09 -31.95 14.84
C ARG A 81 12.24 -33.14 14.42
N ALA A 82 11.05 -33.30 15.02
CA ALA A 82 10.10 -34.32 14.58
C ALA A 82 9.69 -34.12 13.11
N LEU A 83 9.49 -32.88 12.65
CA LEU A 83 9.20 -32.58 11.23
C LEU A 83 10.35 -32.99 10.32
N ASP A 84 11.59 -32.72 10.72
CA ASP A 84 12.78 -33.08 9.94
C ASP A 84 12.89 -34.60 9.83
N LEU A 85 12.77 -35.32 10.94
CA LEU A 85 12.81 -36.79 10.96
C LEU A 85 11.70 -37.43 10.11
N TYR A 86 10.48 -36.91 10.16
CA TYR A 86 9.43 -37.40 9.26
C TYR A 86 9.68 -37.04 7.79
N THR A 87 10.37 -35.93 7.52
CA THR A 87 10.72 -35.55 6.15
C THR A 87 11.83 -36.47 5.61
N GLU A 88 12.85 -36.73 6.41
CA GLU A 88 13.90 -37.73 6.12
C GLU A 88 13.28 -39.12 5.88
N ALA A 89 12.31 -39.55 6.70
CA ALA A 89 11.58 -40.81 6.50
C ALA A 89 10.78 -40.85 5.18
N ILE A 90 10.16 -39.74 4.78
CA ILE A 90 9.44 -39.63 3.50
C ILE A 90 10.41 -39.67 2.31
N GLU A 91 11.58 -39.05 2.44
CA GLU A 91 12.61 -39.01 1.40
C GLU A 91 13.27 -40.39 1.18
N LYS A 92 13.49 -41.15 2.25
CA LYS A 92 13.94 -42.55 2.16
C LYS A 92 12.90 -43.42 1.44
N GLY A 93 11.62 -43.19 1.73
CA GLY A 93 10.52 -43.91 1.12
C GLY A 93 10.41 -45.36 1.61
N SER A 94 9.46 -46.10 1.05
CA SER A 94 9.26 -47.53 1.29
C SER A 94 8.45 -48.11 0.13
N GLU A 95 8.66 -49.40 -0.20
CA GLU A 95 7.78 -50.11 -1.13
C GLU A 95 6.33 -50.18 -0.63
N ASP A 96 6.11 -50.18 0.69
CA ASP A 96 4.77 -50.14 1.28
C ASP A 96 4.21 -48.72 1.28
N LYS A 97 3.30 -48.47 0.34
CA LYS A 97 2.54 -47.20 0.22
C LYS A 97 1.80 -46.83 1.51
N ARG A 98 1.37 -47.81 2.33
CA ARG A 98 0.70 -47.54 3.61
C ARG A 98 1.66 -46.96 4.64
N ALA A 99 2.90 -47.46 4.69
CA ALA A 99 3.95 -46.91 5.54
C ALA A 99 4.27 -45.45 5.16
N VAL A 100 4.42 -45.16 3.87
CA VAL A 100 4.63 -43.78 3.38
C VAL A 100 3.43 -42.87 3.69
N SER A 101 2.19 -43.37 3.54
CA SER A 101 0.99 -42.63 3.96
C SER A 101 1.01 -42.28 5.45
N LEU A 102 1.50 -43.19 6.30
CA LEU A 102 1.64 -42.96 7.73
C LEU A 102 2.68 -41.88 8.06
N TYR A 103 3.82 -41.85 7.35
CA TYR A 103 4.85 -40.82 7.54
C TYR A 103 4.29 -39.42 7.24
N HIS A 104 3.61 -39.24 6.11
CA HIS A 104 2.90 -38.00 5.77
C HIS A 104 1.86 -37.64 6.83
N THR A 105 1.10 -38.63 7.30
CA THR A 105 0.04 -38.42 8.29
C THR A 105 0.65 -37.94 9.62
N ASN A 106 1.75 -38.54 10.08
CA ASN A 106 2.45 -38.13 11.30
C ASN A 106 3.07 -36.74 11.18
N ARG A 107 3.70 -36.41 10.05
CA ARG A 107 4.17 -35.04 9.76
C ARG A 107 3.01 -34.03 9.79
N ALA A 108 1.85 -34.39 9.24
CA ALA A 108 0.63 -33.58 9.30
C ALA A 108 0.15 -33.35 10.73
N ALA A 109 0.35 -34.30 11.65
CA ALA A 109 -0.01 -34.15 13.07
C ALA A 109 0.81 -33.04 13.74
N VAL A 110 2.12 -33.04 13.49
CA VAL A 110 3.04 -32.03 14.04
C VAL A 110 2.73 -30.66 13.45
N ASN A 111 2.53 -30.58 12.12
CA ASN A 111 2.14 -29.35 11.45
C ASN A 111 0.79 -28.80 11.95
N LEU A 112 -0.14 -29.68 12.33
CA LEU A 112 -1.42 -29.28 12.91
C LEU A 112 -1.26 -28.68 14.31
N SER A 113 -0.39 -29.27 15.15
CA SER A 113 -0.03 -28.73 16.47
C SER A 113 0.71 -27.39 16.37
N LEU A 114 1.48 -27.17 15.30
CA LEU A 114 2.15 -25.91 14.99
C LEU A 114 1.23 -24.84 14.37
N GLY A 115 0.00 -25.19 13.98
CA GLY A 115 -0.93 -24.28 13.30
C GLY A 115 -0.64 -24.09 11.80
N ASN A 116 0.26 -24.88 11.22
CA ASN A 116 0.64 -24.85 9.80
C ASN A 116 -0.40 -25.54 8.91
N ASN A 117 -1.66 -25.10 8.98
CA ASN A 117 -2.82 -25.80 8.41
C ASN A 117 -2.71 -26.04 6.88
N ARG A 118 -1.99 -25.20 6.14
CA ARG A 118 -1.77 -25.42 4.70
C ARG A 118 -0.90 -26.65 4.44
N LYS A 119 0.21 -26.80 5.16
CA LYS A 119 1.10 -27.97 5.07
C LYS A 119 0.37 -29.24 5.50
N VAL A 120 -0.49 -29.15 6.53
CA VAL A 120 -1.36 -30.27 6.95
C VAL A 120 -2.23 -30.76 5.79
N LEU A 121 -2.85 -29.85 5.04
CA LEU A 121 -3.69 -30.24 3.90
C LEU A 121 -2.87 -30.87 2.77
N GLU A 122 -1.67 -30.36 2.50
CA GLU A 122 -0.75 -30.93 1.51
C GLU A 122 -0.35 -32.36 1.93
N ASP A 123 0.13 -32.53 3.16
CA ASP A 123 0.50 -33.83 3.73
C ASP A 123 -0.67 -34.83 3.76
N CYS A 124 -1.86 -34.39 4.19
CA CYS A 124 -3.04 -35.26 4.21
C CYS A 124 -3.50 -35.63 2.80
N THR A 125 -3.32 -34.74 1.82
CA THR A 125 -3.68 -35.03 0.42
C THR A 125 -2.76 -36.09 -0.16
N GLU A 126 -1.44 -36.00 0.07
CA GLU A 126 -0.50 -37.03 -0.35
C GLU A 126 -0.74 -38.34 0.39
N ALA A 127 -0.97 -38.30 1.71
CA ALA A 127 -1.32 -39.49 2.49
C ALA A 127 -2.55 -40.22 1.96
N LEU A 128 -3.60 -39.48 1.57
CA LEU A 128 -4.85 -40.05 1.04
C LEU A 128 -4.73 -40.55 -0.40
N LYS A 129 -3.77 -40.04 -1.20
CA LYS A 129 -3.45 -40.64 -2.51
C LYS A 129 -2.81 -42.01 -2.35
N LEU A 130 -1.97 -42.18 -1.33
CA LEU A 130 -1.25 -43.42 -1.03
C LEU A 130 -2.14 -44.45 -0.34
N ASP A 131 -2.89 -44.03 0.68
CA ASP A 131 -3.88 -44.86 1.38
C ASP A 131 -5.21 -44.10 1.58
N PRO A 132 -6.19 -44.35 0.69
CA PRO A 132 -7.53 -43.77 0.82
C PRO A 132 -8.32 -44.24 2.06
N LYS A 133 -7.87 -45.28 2.78
CA LYS A 133 -8.54 -45.78 3.99
C LYS A 133 -8.02 -45.14 5.27
N ASN A 134 -7.04 -44.24 5.18
CA ASN A 134 -6.42 -43.60 6.34
C ASN A 134 -7.36 -42.56 7.00
N LEU A 135 -8.07 -42.99 8.04
CA LEU A 135 -9.03 -42.16 8.78
C LEU A 135 -8.38 -40.95 9.47
N LYS A 136 -7.14 -41.09 9.95
CA LYS A 136 -6.40 -40.00 10.63
C LYS A 136 -6.11 -38.84 9.68
N ALA A 137 -5.80 -39.14 8.41
CA ALA A 137 -5.59 -38.13 7.39
C ALA A 137 -6.89 -37.34 7.10
N TYR A 138 -8.04 -38.02 6.99
CA TYR A 138 -9.35 -37.33 6.86
C TYR A 138 -9.68 -36.45 8.06
N TYR A 139 -9.45 -36.94 9.28
CA TYR A 139 -9.68 -36.17 10.50
C TYR A 139 -8.81 -34.91 10.55
N ARG A 140 -7.50 -35.05 10.30
CA ARG A 140 -6.54 -33.94 10.32
C ARG A 140 -6.84 -32.92 9.21
N ALA A 141 -7.20 -33.37 8.01
CA ALA A 141 -7.62 -32.50 6.92
C ALA A 141 -8.92 -31.74 7.23
N ALA A 142 -9.91 -32.40 7.83
CA ALA A 142 -11.16 -31.77 8.24
C ALA A 142 -10.93 -30.70 9.32
N LYS A 143 -10.09 -31.01 10.32
CA LYS A 143 -9.72 -30.06 11.39
C LYS A 143 -8.92 -28.87 10.85
N ALA A 144 -7.88 -29.10 10.04
CA ALA A 144 -7.13 -28.01 9.41
C ALA A 144 -8.02 -27.13 8.50
N SER A 145 -8.95 -27.74 7.76
CA SER A 145 -9.91 -27.01 6.93
C SER A 145 -10.89 -26.16 7.76
N LEU A 146 -11.30 -26.66 8.93
CA LEU A 146 -12.11 -25.90 9.89
C LEU A 146 -11.33 -24.69 10.42
N ASP A 147 -10.06 -24.88 10.77
CA ASP A 147 -9.20 -23.82 11.31
C ASP A 147 -8.93 -22.71 10.27
N ILE A 148 -8.83 -23.06 8.97
CA ILE A 148 -8.73 -22.09 7.85
C ILE A 148 -10.11 -21.52 7.45
N GLN A 149 -11.21 -21.92 8.11
CA GLN A 149 -12.60 -21.51 7.76
C GLN A 149 -13.04 -21.94 6.35
N LYS A 150 -12.42 -22.98 5.79
CA LYS A 150 -12.86 -23.64 4.54
C LYS A 150 -13.93 -24.67 4.83
N TYR A 151 -15.10 -24.21 5.30
CA TYR A 151 -16.16 -25.07 5.80
C TYR A 151 -16.65 -26.13 4.80
N LYS A 152 -16.71 -25.80 3.50
CA LYS A 152 -17.13 -26.75 2.45
C LYS A 152 -16.17 -27.94 2.35
N ASP A 153 -14.87 -27.65 2.33
CA ASP A 153 -13.82 -28.66 2.23
C ASP A 153 -13.79 -29.49 3.51
N ALA A 154 -13.93 -28.84 4.68
CA ALA A 154 -14.02 -29.51 5.97
C ALA A 154 -15.17 -30.52 6.05
N VAL A 155 -16.38 -30.14 5.59
CA VAL A 155 -17.54 -31.05 5.50
C VAL A 155 -17.24 -32.20 4.55
N SER A 156 -16.63 -31.93 3.39
CA SER A 156 -16.26 -32.96 2.42
C SER A 156 -15.28 -33.98 3.00
N TYR A 157 -14.21 -33.54 3.66
CA TYR A 157 -13.24 -34.45 4.29
C TYR A 157 -13.87 -35.28 5.41
N ALA A 158 -14.68 -34.66 6.27
CA ALA A 158 -15.40 -35.37 7.33
C ALA A 158 -16.38 -36.41 6.76
N ALA A 159 -17.12 -36.06 5.70
CA ALA A 159 -18.05 -36.97 5.04
C ALA A 159 -17.33 -38.15 4.37
N LYS A 160 -16.21 -37.91 3.67
CA LYS A 160 -15.39 -38.97 3.06
C LYS A 160 -14.79 -39.90 4.12
N GLY A 161 -14.28 -39.37 5.23
CA GLY A 161 -13.80 -40.20 6.34
C GLY A 161 -14.88 -41.08 6.95
N LEU A 162 -16.10 -40.56 7.12
CA LEU A 162 -17.25 -41.31 7.64
C LEU A 162 -17.82 -42.33 6.63
N GLN A 163 -17.51 -42.22 5.34
CA GLN A 163 -17.81 -43.28 4.37
C GLN A 163 -16.90 -44.50 4.55
N VAL A 164 -15.66 -44.28 5.02
CA VAL A 164 -14.70 -45.36 5.31
C VAL A 164 -15.05 -46.04 6.63
N ASP A 165 -15.31 -45.26 7.69
CA ASP A 165 -15.79 -45.76 8.99
C ASP A 165 -16.90 -44.87 9.55
N PRO A 166 -18.17 -45.29 9.42
CA PRO A 166 -19.32 -44.54 9.94
C PRO A 166 -19.34 -44.42 11.47
N THR A 167 -18.63 -45.29 12.20
CA THR A 167 -18.67 -45.37 13.67
C THR A 167 -17.60 -44.54 14.36
N ASN A 168 -16.72 -43.89 13.58
CA ASN A 168 -15.58 -43.14 14.11
C ASN A 168 -16.02 -41.92 14.96
N LYS A 169 -15.80 -42.00 16.28
CA LYS A 169 -16.19 -40.96 17.24
C LYS A 169 -15.50 -39.61 17.01
N GLU A 170 -14.23 -39.62 16.60
CA GLU A 170 -13.45 -38.39 16.39
C GLU A 170 -13.99 -37.59 15.20
N LEU A 171 -14.26 -38.26 14.07
CA LEU A 171 -14.82 -37.65 12.88
C LEU A 171 -16.25 -37.14 13.09
N LEU A 172 -17.10 -37.89 13.82
CA LEU A 172 -18.44 -37.42 14.19
C LEU A 172 -18.40 -36.13 15.02
N THR A 173 -17.47 -36.07 15.99
CA THR A 173 -17.29 -34.88 16.84
C THR A 173 -16.83 -33.68 16.01
N VAL A 174 -15.87 -33.87 15.11
CA VAL A 174 -15.38 -32.79 14.23
C VAL A 174 -16.47 -32.34 13.25
N LYS A 175 -17.24 -33.26 12.67
CA LYS A 175 -18.38 -32.93 11.80
C LYS A 175 -19.40 -32.03 12.50
N SER A 176 -19.79 -32.35 13.75
CA SER A 176 -20.70 -31.51 14.53
C SER A 176 -20.14 -30.10 14.77
N LYS A 177 -18.83 -29.99 15.07
CA LYS A 177 -18.15 -28.70 15.23
C LYS A 177 -18.15 -27.89 13.91
N ILE A 178 -17.88 -28.55 12.78
CA ILE A 178 -17.89 -27.93 11.46
C ILE A 178 -19.28 -27.40 11.12
N GLU A 179 -20.33 -28.19 11.34
CA GLU A 179 -21.71 -27.80 11.04
C GLU A 179 -22.17 -26.59 11.87
N LYS A 180 -21.88 -26.58 13.18
CA LYS A 180 -22.13 -25.44 14.07
C LYS A 180 -21.38 -24.19 13.60
N ALA A 181 -20.08 -24.30 13.34
CA ALA A 181 -19.26 -23.18 12.88
C ALA A 181 -19.72 -22.65 11.51
N TRP A 182 -20.11 -23.55 10.60
CA TRP A 182 -20.58 -23.18 9.27
C TRP A 182 -21.95 -22.51 9.30
N ALA A 183 -22.86 -22.96 10.16
CA ALA A 183 -24.14 -22.28 10.40
C ALA A 183 -23.92 -20.86 10.96
N ALA A 184 -23.09 -20.72 12.00
CA ALA A 184 -22.75 -19.42 12.59
C ALA A 184 -22.12 -18.47 11.57
N HIS A 185 -21.19 -18.94 10.73
CA HIS A 185 -20.57 -18.13 9.68
C HIS A 185 -21.58 -17.68 8.61
N ARG A 186 -22.55 -18.54 8.23
CA ARG A 186 -23.61 -18.18 7.28
C ARG A 186 -24.52 -17.09 7.83
N GLU A 187 -24.95 -17.22 9.09
CA GLU A 187 -25.76 -16.21 9.77
C GLU A 187 -25.02 -14.88 9.92
N ALA A 188 -23.75 -14.90 10.33
CA ALA A 188 -22.92 -13.71 10.42
C ALA A 188 -22.76 -13.01 9.04
N LYS A 189 -22.57 -13.79 7.97
CA LYS A 189 -22.49 -13.26 6.60
C LYS A 189 -23.80 -12.62 6.15
N LYS A 190 -24.95 -13.20 6.51
CA LYS A 190 -26.27 -12.66 6.21
C LYS A 190 -26.49 -11.32 6.95
N LYS A 191 -26.27 -11.29 8.26
CA LYS A 191 -26.38 -10.07 9.09
C LYS A 191 -25.48 -8.94 8.59
N ARG A 192 -24.22 -9.25 8.20
CA ARG A 192 -23.31 -8.24 7.63
C ARG A 192 -23.85 -7.65 6.33
N LYS A 193 -24.45 -8.47 5.45
CA LYS A 193 -25.02 -8.01 4.18
C LYS A 193 -26.27 -7.14 4.40
N GLU A 194 -27.10 -7.50 5.37
CA GLU A 194 -28.29 -6.71 5.75
C GLU A 194 -27.89 -5.35 6.33
N GLU A 195 -26.89 -5.30 7.20
CA GLU A 195 -26.35 -4.05 7.74
C GLU A 195 -25.71 -3.17 6.66
N GLU A 196 -24.92 -3.75 5.74
CA GLU A 196 -24.36 -3.04 4.59
C GLU A 196 -25.46 -2.40 3.72
N LEU A 197 -26.58 -3.12 3.50
CA LEU A 197 -27.72 -2.61 2.75
C LEU A 197 -28.42 -1.46 3.49
N ARG A 198 -28.67 -1.61 4.80
CA ARG A 198 -29.28 -0.58 5.64
C ARG A 198 -28.46 0.71 5.67
N GLN A 199 -27.13 0.58 5.74
CA GLN A 199 -26.22 1.73 5.67
C GLN A 199 -26.28 2.42 4.31
N LEU A 200 -26.36 1.66 3.22
CA LEU A 200 -26.49 2.21 1.87
C LEU A 200 -27.82 2.96 1.72
N GLU A 201 -28.93 2.39 2.17
CA GLU A 201 -30.25 3.04 2.16
C GLU A 201 -30.24 4.34 2.98
N THR A 202 -29.66 4.30 4.19
CA THR A 202 -29.51 5.49 5.04
C THR A 202 -28.68 6.58 4.35
N LYS A 203 -27.57 6.22 3.69
CA LYS A 203 -26.74 7.16 2.91
C LYS A 203 -27.51 7.75 1.73
N LYS A 204 -28.28 6.94 1.00
CA LYS A 204 -29.13 7.40 -0.09
C LYS A 204 -30.19 8.40 0.41
N MET A 205 -30.86 8.09 1.51
CA MET A 205 -31.86 8.98 2.12
C MET A 205 -31.25 10.31 2.57
N LYS A 206 -30.09 10.28 3.24
CA LYS A 206 -29.35 11.50 3.61
C LYS A 206 -28.98 12.35 2.40
N GLY A 207 -28.42 11.72 1.36
CA GLY A 207 -28.05 12.41 0.12
C GLY A 207 -29.26 13.01 -0.61
N ALA A 208 -30.40 12.30 -0.63
CA ALA A 208 -31.64 12.81 -1.22
C ALA A 208 -32.16 14.06 -0.48
N LYS A 209 -32.16 14.05 0.86
CA LYS A 209 -32.54 15.20 1.69
C LYS A 209 -31.65 16.42 1.42
N VAL A 210 -30.34 16.21 1.28
CA VAL A 210 -29.39 17.29 0.93
C VAL A 210 -29.69 17.85 -0.46
N LEU A 211 -29.89 16.99 -1.46
CA LEU A 211 -30.20 17.43 -2.82
C LEU A 211 -31.53 18.20 -2.92
N GLU A 212 -32.53 17.81 -2.13
CA GLU A 212 -33.80 18.53 -2.01
C GLU A 212 -33.59 19.93 -1.41
N ALA A 213 -32.91 20.02 -0.27
CA ALA A 213 -32.59 21.28 0.39
C ALA A 213 -31.79 22.24 -0.53
N ILE A 214 -30.84 21.72 -1.32
CA ILE A 214 -30.07 22.49 -2.31
C ILE A 214 -30.97 23.05 -3.41
N LYS A 215 -31.92 22.25 -3.90
CA LYS A 215 -32.88 22.68 -4.94
C LYS A 215 -33.80 23.79 -4.45
N GLU A 216 -34.32 23.68 -3.23
CA GLU A 216 -35.17 24.70 -2.61
C GLU A 216 -34.45 26.06 -2.52
N ARG A 217 -33.13 26.02 -2.28
CA ARG A 217 -32.28 27.22 -2.17
C ARG A 217 -31.79 27.75 -3.52
N ASN A 218 -32.24 27.15 -4.63
CA ASN A 218 -31.84 27.51 -6.01
C ASN A 218 -30.31 27.50 -6.23
N VAL A 219 -29.57 26.66 -5.52
CA VAL A 219 -28.13 26.55 -5.70
C VAL A 219 -27.82 25.72 -6.94
N LEU A 220 -27.01 26.28 -7.85
CA LEU A 220 -26.59 25.58 -9.06
C LEU A 220 -25.35 24.73 -8.78
N LEU A 221 -25.51 23.41 -8.75
CA LEU A 221 -24.38 22.48 -8.66
C LEU A 221 -23.76 22.22 -10.02
N GLY A 222 -22.43 22.14 -10.05
CA GLY A 222 -21.64 21.83 -11.23
C GLY A 222 -20.61 20.73 -10.98
N ARG A 223 -19.86 20.36 -12.02
CA ARG A 223 -18.82 19.33 -11.90
C ARG A 223 -17.68 19.82 -10.99
N PRO A 224 -17.18 18.98 -10.06
CA PRO A 224 -16.04 19.33 -9.23
C PRO A 224 -14.83 19.74 -10.05
N LEU A 225 -14.22 20.87 -9.68
CA LEU A 225 -12.95 21.34 -10.27
C LEU A 225 -11.74 20.73 -9.57
N PHE A 226 -11.90 20.31 -8.31
CA PHE A 226 -10.86 19.73 -7.48
C PHE A 226 -11.33 18.39 -6.89
N ASP A 227 -10.41 17.44 -6.71
CA ASP A 227 -10.67 16.17 -6.00
C ASP A 227 -10.66 16.41 -4.49
N THR A 228 -11.69 17.09 -3.98
CA THR A 228 -11.80 17.46 -2.56
C THR A 228 -12.21 16.29 -1.67
N GLN A 229 -13.05 15.38 -2.19
CA GLN A 229 -13.59 14.22 -1.44
C GLN A 229 -12.53 13.21 -0.99
N ARG A 230 -11.39 13.13 -1.67
CA ARG A 230 -10.29 12.25 -1.24
C ARG A 230 -9.32 12.89 -0.27
N ARG A 231 -9.31 14.23 -0.21
CA ARG A 231 -8.27 15.00 0.45
C ARG A 231 -8.74 15.63 1.75
N TYR A 232 -10.05 15.85 1.89
CA TYR A 232 -10.63 16.52 3.04
C TYR A 232 -11.92 15.81 3.50
N GLU A 233 -12.19 15.84 4.80
CA GLU A 233 -13.25 15.06 5.47
C GLU A 233 -14.63 15.76 5.50
N GLY A 234 -14.83 16.85 4.75
CA GLY A 234 -16.08 17.61 4.76
C GLY A 234 -17.18 17.04 3.86
N GLU A 235 -18.38 16.86 4.42
CA GLU A 235 -19.60 16.49 3.68
C GLU A 235 -20.65 17.60 3.78
N ILE A 236 -21.47 17.75 2.73
CA ILE A 236 -22.64 18.64 2.79
C ILE A 236 -23.74 17.91 3.54
N TYR A 237 -24.31 18.53 4.57
CA TYR A 237 -25.43 17.96 5.30
C TYR A 237 -26.48 19.01 5.65
N VAL A 238 -27.69 18.54 5.96
CA VAL A 238 -28.78 19.36 6.49
C VAL A 238 -28.81 19.14 8.00
N ASP A 239 -28.67 20.22 8.77
CA ASP A 239 -28.84 20.18 10.21
C ASP A 239 -30.23 19.66 10.56
N LYS A 240 -30.32 18.77 11.56
CA LYS A 240 -31.59 18.11 11.90
C LYS A 240 -32.54 19.00 12.67
N GLU A 241 -32.00 19.93 13.46
CA GLU A 241 -32.75 20.79 14.36
C GLU A 241 -33.16 22.07 13.64
N THR A 242 -32.22 22.71 12.94
CA THR A 242 -32.45 24.00 12.28
C THR A 242 -32.90 23.86 10.83
N GLY A 243 -32.63 22.72 10.18
CA GLY A 243 -32.89 22.53 8.74
C GLY A 243 -31.95 23.33 7.84
N GLN A 244 -30.93 23.97 8.40
CA GLN A 244 -29.92 24.73 7.66
C GLN A 244 -28.96 23.81 6.92
N LEU A 245 -28.47 24.24 5.77
CA LEU A 245 -27.39 23.54 5.07
C LEU A 245 -26.03 23.94 5.63
N HIS A 246 -25.20 22.92 5.82
CA HIS A 246 -23.81 23.04 6.20
C HIS A 246 -22.94 22.63 5.02
N TRP A 247 -21.95 23.47 4.69
CA TRP A 247 -21.12 23.33 3.51
C TRP A 247 -19.64 23.26 3.88
N PRO A 248 -18.88 22.29 3.34
CA PRO A 248 -17.44 22.42 3.28
C PRO A 248 -17.07 23.48 2.24
N VAL A 249 -16.12 24.36 2.57
CA VAL A 249 -15.73 25.51 1.74
C VAL A 249 -14.22 25.53 1.50
N LEU A 250 -13.82 25.71 0.25
CA LEU A 250 -12.41 25.89 -0.12
C LEU A 250 -12.08 27.38 -0.26
N LEU A 251 -11.13 27.85 0.53
CA LEU A 251 -10.59 29.21 0.48
C LEU A 251 -9.24 29.20 -0.24
N LEU A 252 -9.08 30.02 -1.26
CA LEU A 252 -7.89 30.11 -2.07
C LEU A 252 -7.20 31.46 -1.85
N TYR A 253 -5.92 31.41 -1.48
CA TYR A 253 -5.05 32.58 -1.30
C TYR A 253 -4.02 32.58 -2.44
N GLU A 254 -4.47 32.91 -3.66
CA GLU A 254 -3.67 32.76 -4.89
C GLU A 254 -2.36 33.55 -4.87
N GLU A 255 -2.32 34.70 -4.20
CA GLU A 255 -1.10 35.52 -4.07
C GLU A 255 0.05 34.74 -3.40
N HIS A 256 -0.29 33.82 -2.50
CA HIS A 256 0.66 33.05 -1.69
C HIS A 256 0.67 31.55 -2.06
N ASP A 257 0.00 31.14 -3.15
CA ASP A 257 -0.13 29.75 -3.60
C ASP A 257 -0.53 28.78 -2.47
N THR A 258 -1.44 29.23 -1.61
CA THR A 258 -1.93 28.48 -0.45
C THR A 258 -3.45 28.44 -0.42
N SER A 259 -4.01 27.50 0.34
CA SER A 259 -5.45 27.27 0.44
C SER A 259 -5.82 26.71 1.79
N GLU A 260 -7.03 27.03 2.26
CA GLU A 260 -7.62 26.44 3.46
C GLU A 260 -8.92 25.71 3.12
N PHE A 261 -9.19 24.60 3.79
CA PHE A 261 -10.44 23.86 3.62
C PHE A 261 -11.24 23.87 4.93
N VAL A 262 -12.28 24.68 4.94
CA VAL A 262 -13.19 24.77 6.09
C VAL A 262 -14.20 23.66 5.98
N ILE A 263 -14.17 22.71 6.91
CA ILE A 263 -14.96 21.47 6.85
C ILE A 263 -16.46 21.73 6.98
N ASP A 264 -16.83 22.73 7.79
CA ASP A 264 -18.20 23.00 8.15
C ASP A 264 -18.49 24.51 8.22
N VAL A 265 -19.36 24.98 7.32
CA VAL A 265 -19.83 26.36 7.26
C VAL A 265 -21.35 26.36 7.13
N CYS A 266 -22.05 26.85 8.17
CA CYS A 266 -23.49 27.07 8.11
C CYS A 266 -23.84 28.10 7.05
N GLU A 267 -24.86 27.84 6.25
CA GLU A 267 -25.27 28.71 5.14
C GLU A 267 -25.71 30.12 5.57
N ASP A 268 -26.22 30.27 6.80
CA ASP A 268 -26.69 31.57 7.29
C ASP A 268 -25.55 32.43 7.86
N HIS A 269 -24.35 31.86 8.02
CA HIS A 269 -23.17 32.63 8.37
C HIS A 269 -22.61 33.40 7.17
N THR A 270 -21.94 34.50 7.45
CA THR A 270 -21.15 35.23 6.45
C THR A 270 -19.75 34.63 6.33
N LEU A 271 -19.16 34.74 5.14
CA LEU A 271 -17.75 34.37 4.95
C LEU A 271 -16.81 35.29 5.73
N SER A 272 -17.20 36.55 5.93
CA SER A 272 -16.42 37.52 6.71
C SER A 272 -16.30 37.11 8.18
N GLN A 273 -17.36 36.57 8.78
CA GLN A 273 -17.30 36.03 10.15
C GLN A 273 -16.26 34.91 10.26
N HIS A 274 -16.24 33.97 9.31
CA HIS A 274 -15.26 32.88 9.29
C HIS A 274 -13.83 33.41 9.13
N LEU A 275 -13.62 34.30 8.17
CA LEU A 275 -12.31 34.92 7.96
C LEU A 275 -11.86 35.76 9.16
N SER A 276 -12.76 36.33 9.95
CA SER A 276 -12.39 37.09 11.15
C SER A 276 -11.73 36.23 12.23
N TYR A 277 -12.10 34.95 12.33
CA TYR A 277 -11.44 33.99 13.22
C TYR A 277 -10.04 33.60 12.69
N MET A 278 -9.88 33.54 11.37
CA MET A 278 -8.63 33.16 10.72
C MET A 278 -7.62 34.31 10.61
N PHE A 279 -8.12 35.54 10.41
CA PHE A 279 -7.35 36.76 10.16
C PHE A 279 -7.88 37.94 11.00
N PRO A 280 -7.76 37.88 12.33
CA PRO A 280 -8.31 38.91 13.21
C PRO A 280 -7.60 40.26 13.02
N PRO A 281 -8.29 41.39 13.25
CA PRO A 281 -7.73 42.75 13.09
C PRO A 281 -6.57 43.05 14.05
N THR A 282 -6.52 42.34 15.18
CA THR A 282 -5.54 42.49 16.25
C THR A 282 -4.62 41.27 16.36
N ALA A 283 -4.38 40.56 15.26
CA ALA A 283 -3.52 39.38 15.25
C ALA A 283 -2.12 39.71 15.83
N LYS A 284 -1.80 39.13 17.00
CA LYS A 284 -0.42 39.11 17.51
C LYS A 284 0.46 38.20 16.65
N ASP A 285 -0.15 37.11 16.17
CA ASP A 285 0.47 36.10 15.32
C ASP A 285 -0.26 36.07 13.96
N TYR A 286 0.38 36.62 12.94
CA TYR A 286 -0.10 36.59 11.56
C TYR A 286 0.08 35.20 10.97
N ALA A 287 -0.65 34.89 9.89
CA ALA A 287 -0.43 33.65 9.16
C ALA A 287 1.07 33.54 8.76
N PRO A 288 1.76 32.40 9.01
CA PRO A 288 3.22 32.32 8.83
C PRO A 288 3.70 32.62 7.40
N TRP A 289 2.81 32.45 6.41
CA TRP A 289 3.07 32.72 4.99
C TRP A 289 2.79 34.17 4.59
N ASP A 290 2.09 34.95 5.42
CA ASP A 290 1.80 36.37 5.19
C ASP A 290 2.92 37.25 5.78
N THR A 291 4.08 37.20 5.13
CA THR A 291 5.28 37.94 5.54
C THR A 291 5.08 39.46 5.54
N GLU A 292 4.17 39.96 4.69
CA GLU A 292 3.85 41.38 4.57
C GLU A 292 2.70 41.82 5.48
N LYS A 293 2.11 40.90 6.26
CA LYS A 293 1.04 41.17 7.23
C LYS A 293 -0.17 41.86 6.59
N LYS A 294 -0.49 41.49 5.35
CA LYS A 294 -1.56 42.10 4.55
C LYS A 294 -2.90 41.41 4.75
N TYR A 295 -2.93 40.14 5.15
CA TYR A 295 -4.13 39.33 5.28
C TYR A 295 -4.75 39.54 6.65
N VAL A 296 -5.50 40.63 6.77
CA VAL A 296 -6.24 41.05 7.96
C VAL A 296 -7.68 41.33 7.54
N ILE A 297 -8.68 40.92 8.31
CA ILE A 297 -10.09 40.93 7.86
C ILE A 297 -10.54 42.24 7.17
N ASP A 298 -10.14 43.41 7.68
CA ASP A 298 -10.54 44.71 7.14
C ASP A 298 -9.92 45.03 5.76
N SER A 299 -8.80 44.40 5.43
CA SER A 299 -8.15 44.52 4.13
C SER A 299 -8.60 43.43 3.15
N LEU A 300 -9.29 42.39 3.59
CA LEU A 300 -9.62 41.25 2.72
C LEU A 300 -10.82 41.51 1.81
N GLU A 301 -10.69 41.09 0.57
CA GLU A 301 -11.78 41.01 -0.40
C GLU A 301 -12.02 39.55 -0.80
N ILE A 302 -13.30 39.18 -0.88
CA ILE A 302 -13.74 37.83 -1.20
C ILE A 302 -14.34 37.83 -2.60
N TYR A 303 -13.93 36.87 -3.43
CA TYR A 303 -14.43 36.70 -4.79
C TYR A 303 -14.85 35.26 -5.04
N PHE A 304 -15.85 35.06 -5.90
CA PHE A 304 -16.08 33.78 -6.55
C PHE A 304 -16.08 33.95 -8.07
N GLU A 305 -15.84 32.85 -8.77
CA GLU A 305 -15.83 32.83 -10.22
C GLU A 305 -17.23 32.50 -10.78
N ALA A 306 -17.82 33.45 -11.51
CA ALA A 306 -19.08 33.25 -12.21
C ALA A 306 -18.95 32.17 -13.29
N ASN A 307 -19.88 31.21 -13.33
CA ASN A 307 -19.94 30.11 -14.30
C ASN A 307 -18.62 29.31 -14.39
N SER A 308 -17.98 29.05 -13.24
CA SER A 308 -16.72 28.29 -13.15
C SER A 308 -16.78 26.90 -13.78
N THR A 309 -17.96 26.28 -13.81
CA THR A 309 -18.24 24.98 -14.41
C THR A 309 -19.65 24.96 -15.01
N ALA A 310 -19.94 23.96 -15.84
CA ALA A 310 -21.28 23.75 -16.37
C ALA A 310 -22.22 23.19 -15.27
N PRO A 311 -23.47 23.68 -15.16
CA PRO A 311 -24.46 23.11 -14.26
C PRO A 311 -24.72 21.63 -14.56
N ILE A 312 -24.91 20.82 -13.52
CA ILE A 312 -25.27 19.41 -13.64
C ILE A 312 -26.69 19.27 -14.22
N ASP A 313 -27.62 20.13 -13.79
CA ASP A 313 -28.96 20.24 -14.39
C ASP A 313 -29.05 21.51 -15.25
N PRO A 314 -29.02 21.39 -16.59
CA PRO A 314 -29.11 22.53 -17.49
C PRO A 314 -30.43 23.30 -17.36
N LYS A 315 -31.52 22.66 -16.90
CA LYS A 315 -32.85 23.26 -16.81
C LYS A 315 -32.99 24.26 -15.67
N MET A 316 -32.12 24.20 -14.66
CA MET A 316 -32.15 25.13 -13.52
C MET A 316 -31.59 26.52 -13.86
N LYS A 317 -30.92 26.71 -15.01
CA LYS A 317 -30.34 28.01 -15.38
C LYS A 317 -31.43 28.93 -15.94
N LYS A 318 -31.98 29.82 -15.11
CA LYS A 318 -33.18 30.61 -15.44
C LYS A 318 -32.94 31.91 -16.23
N SER A 319 -31.79 32.58 -16.11
CA SER A 319 -31.41 33.77 -16.91
C SER A 319 -30.13 34.40 -16.33
N GLY A 320 -28.96 33.98 -16.80
CA GLY A 320 -27.67 34.50 -16.32
C GLY A 320 -26.66 34.61 -17.45
N SER A 321 -25.71 35.54 -17.33
CA SER A 321 -24.64 35.69 -18.32
C SER A 321 -23.85 34.39 -18.39
N SER A 322 -23.55 33.88 -19.58
CA SER A 322 -22.68 32.71 -19.73
C SER A 322 -21.19 33.08 -19.62
N LYS A 323 -20.86 34.35 -19.45
CA LYS A 323 -19.48 34.83 -19.39
C LYS A 323 -18.89 34.56 -18.01
N ARG A 324 -17.67 34.03 -18.00
CA ARG A 324 -16.85 33.91 -16.80
C ARG A 324 -16.33 35.29 -16.39
N ARG A 325 -16.41 35.60 -15.11
CA ARG A 325 -15.98 36.88 -14.52
C ARG A 325 -15.83 36.73 -13.02
N TRP A 326 -15.03 37.60 -12.41
CA TRP A 326 -15.00 37.73 -10.95
C TRP A 326 -16.25 38.42 -10.43
N ILE A 327 -16.83 37.89 -9.37
CA ILE A 327 -17.90 38.53 -8.62
C ILE A 327 -17.41 38.74 -7.19
N LYS A 328 -17.36 40.00 -6.77
CA LYS A 328 -17.00 40.39 -5.39
C LYS A 328 -18.16 40.09 -4.46
N VAL A 329 -17.88 39.39 -3.36
CA VAL A 329 -18.83 39.11 -2.29
C VAL A 329 -18.76 40.24 -1.26
N LYS A 330 -19.92 40.78 -0.86
CA LYS A 330 -19.94 41.79 0.22
C LYS A 330 -19.75 41.09 1.58
N PRO A 331 -18.98 41.67 2.51
CA PRO A 331 -18.74 41.06 3.83
C PRO A 331 -20.01 40.68 4.61
N THR A 332 -21.10 41.42 4.42
CA THR A 332 -22.39 41.21 5.08
C THR A 332 -23.27 40.14 4.42
N THR A 333 -22.84 39.56 3.30
CA THR A 333 -23.65 38.58 2.55
C THR A 333 -23.46 37.18 3.15
N THR A 334 -24.57 36.52 3.47
CA THR A 334 -24.56 35.14 3.97
C THR A 334 -24.16 34.16 2.88
N LEU A 335 -23.58 33.02 3.26
CA LEU A 335 -23.19 31.99 2.32
C LEU A 335 -24.38 31.53 1.47
N LYS A 336 -25.56 31.35 2.06
CA LYS A 336 -26.84 31.03 1.39
C LYS A 336 -27.13 31.95 0.21
N THR A 337 -26.99 33.27 0.43
CA THR A 337 -27.23 34.27 -0.61
C THR A 337 -26.17 34.22 -1.72
N VAL A 338 -24.91 33.96 -1.36
CA VAL A 338 -23.81 33.80 -2.32
C VAL A 338 -23.98 32.55 -3.18
N LEU A 339 -24.38 31.42 -2.58
CA LEU A 339 -24.61 30.15 -3.28
C LEU A 339 -25.85 30.18 -4.19
N ALA A 340 -26.87 30.96 -3.82
CA ALA A 340 -28.07 31.15 -4.62
C ALA A 340 -27.90 32.16 -5.77
N HIS A 341 -26.72 32.78 -5.91
CA HIS A 341 -26.46 33.75 -6.98
C HIS A 341 -26.59 33.10 -8.37
N PRO A 342 -27.32 33.70 -9.33
CA PRO A 342 -27.68 33.04 -10.60
C PRO A 342 -26.48 32.66 -11.50
N ASP A 343 -25.39 33.41 -11.38
CA ASP A 343 -24.14 33.12 -12.10
C ASP A 343 -23.18 32.20 -11.30
N HIS A 344 -23.50 31.82 -10.05
CA HIS A 344 -22.63 30.99 -9.23
C HIS A 344 -22.97 29.50 -9.44
N VAL A 345 -22.09 28.79 -10.14
CA VAL A 345 -22.20 27.34 -10.30
C VAL A 345 -21.17 26.67 -9.40
N VAL A 346 -21.63 26.05 -8.32
CA VAL A 346 -20.80 25.46 -7.26
C VAL A 346 -20.14 24.17 -7.77
N PRO A 347 -18.82 24.12 -7.94
CA PRO A 347 -18.11 22.96 -8.48
C PRO A 347 -17.88 21.89 -7.41
N GLY A 348 -18.93 21.17 -7.04
CA GLY A 348 -18.91 20.17 -5.97
C GLY A 348 -18.89 20.78 -4.56
N VAL A 349 -17.92 21.64 -4.27
CA VAL A 349 -17.85 22.46 -3.04
C VAL A 349 -17.74 23.95 -3.40
N PRO A 350 -18.26 24.87 -2.57
CA PRO A 350 -18.04 26.31 -2.74
C PRO A 350 -16.55 26.67 -2.70
N ILE A 351 -16.14 27.53 -3.62
CA ILE A 351 -14.75 27.98 -3.75
C ILE A 351 -14.72 29.50 -3.74
N PHE A 352 -13.93 30.07 -2.84
CA PHE A 352 -13.76 31.51 -2.71
C PHE A 352 -12.29 31.88 -2.80
N HIS A 353 -12.03 32.97 -3.50
CA HIS A 353 -10.71 33.56 -3.69
C HIS A 353 -10.59 34.76 -2.75
N ILE A 354 -9.59 34.73 -1.89
CA ILE A 354 -9.34 35.74 -0.87
C ILE A 354 -8.14 36.57 -1.31
N VAL A 355 -8.32 37.89 -1.43
CA VAL A 355 -7.29 38.81 -1.93
C VAL A 355 -7.20 40.01 -1.00
N ALA A 356 -5.98 40.41 -0.62
CA ALA A 356 -5.78 41.62 0.15
C ALA A 356 -5.93 42.87 -0.71
N ASN A 357 -6.79 43.80 -0.30
CA ASN A 357 -7.11 45.04 -1.01
C ASN A 357 -5.89 45.95 -1.21
N ASN A 358 -4.99 45.94 -0.23
CA ASN A 358 -3.75 46.71 -0.25
C ASN A 358 -2.60 46.01 -1.02
N SER A 359 -2.84 44.84 -1.61
CA SER A 359 -1.82 44.14 -2.40
C SER A 359 -1.78 44.61 -3.85
N ARG A 360 -0.56 44.71 -4.40
CA ARG A 360 -0.31 44.89 -5.84
C ARG A 360 -0.86 43.72 -6.67
N TYR A 361 -1.06 42.55 -6.06
CA TYR A 361 -1.64 41.40 -6.74
C TYR A 361 -3.11 41.61 -7.10
N LYS A 362 -3.85 42.43 -6.34
CA LYS A 362 -5.27 42.68 -6.58
C LYS A 362 -5.56 43.20 -7.98
N ASP A 363 -4.79 44.16 -8.46
CA ASP A 363 -5.00 44.75 -9.80
C ASP A 363 -4.82 43.70 -10.90
N VAL A 364 -3.82 42.83 -10.74
CA VAL A 364 -3.56 41.71 -11.65
C VAL A 364 -4.71 40.69 -11.60
N PHE A 365 -5.20 40.39 -10.39
CA PHE A 365 -6.28 39.44 -10.17
C PHE A 365 -7.60 39.90 -10.83
N VAL A 366 -8.00 41.16 -10.58
CA VAL A 366 -9.28 41.70 -11.08
C VAL A 366 -9.28 41.89 -12.60
N GLN A 367 -8.15 42.30 -13.19
CA GLN A 367 -8.03 42.51 -14.64
C GLN A 367 -7.85 41.22 -15.45
N ARG A 368 -7.78 40.07 -14.77
CA ARG A 368 -7.55 38.75 -15.37
C ARG A 368 -8.65 38.40 -16.37
N LYS A 369 -8.28 38.20 -17.64
CA LYS A 369 -9.22 37.79 -18.70
C LYS A 369 -9.52 36.30 -18.61
N PHE A 370 -10.81 35.96 -18.68
CA PHE A 370 -11.28 34.59 -18.81
C PHE A 370 -11.43 34.25 -20.30
N ASP A 371 -10.38 33.73 -20.93
CA ASP A 371 -10.42 33.41 -22.36
C ASP A 371 -11.50 32.36 -22.69
N CYS A 372 -12.33 32.68 -23.69
CA CYS A 372 -13.52 31.92 -24.10
C CYS A 372 -13.22 30.72 -25.02
N SER A 373 -11.95 30.36 -25.25
CA SER A 373 -11.52 29.36 -26.25
C SER A 373 -11.35 27.93 -25.72
N CYS A 374 -11.73 27.62 -24.49
CA CYS A 374 -11.59 26.27 -23.91
C CYS A 374 -12.93 25.53 -23.82
N ARG A 375 -13.63 25.30 -24.95
CA ARG A 375 -14.74 24.32 -25.01
C ARG A 375 -14.29 22.90 -25.37
N THR A 376 -13.01 22.70 -25.65
CA THR A 376 -12.37 21.38 -25.78
C THR A 376 -11.01 21.39 -25.09
N ALA A 377 -11.01 21.53 -23.78
CA ALA A 377 -9.83 21.27 -22.97
C ALA A 377 -10.01 19.90 -22.31
N THR A 378 -9.36 18.89 -22.88
CA THR A 378 -8.61 17.96 -22.02
C THR A 378 -7.77 18.78 -21.03
N PRO A 379 -7.49 18.30 -19.81
CA PRO A 379 -6.83 19.08 -18.77
C PRO A 379 -5.35 19.33 -19.12
N SER A 380 -5.13 20.26 -20.04
CA SER A 380 -3.86 20.71 -20.62
C SER A 380 -4.12 22.07 -21.27
N GLY A 381 -4.46 23.05 -20.44
CA GLY A 381 -4.89 24.37 -20.91
C GLY A 381 -4.95 25.42 -19.82
N LEU A 382 -3.94 25.45 -18.94
CA LEU A 382 -3.65 26.61 -18.08
C LEU A 382 -2.19 27.03 -18.35
N VAL A 383 -1.93 27.39 -19.61
CA VAL A 383 -0.76 28.21 -19.96
C VAL A 383 -1.25 29.65 -19.86
N TYR A 384 -1.05 30.27 -18.70
CA TYR A 384 -1.02 31.72 -18.64
C TYR A 384 0.22 32.17 -19.41
N THR A 385 -0.01 32.78 -20.58
CA THR A 385 0.89 33.76 -21.17
C THR A 385 1.00 34.96 -20.23
N LEU A 386 1.83 34.82 -19.20
CA LEU A 386 2.44 35.94 -18.49
C LEU A 386 3.89 36.02 -18.94
N ARG A 387 4.15 36.98 -19.83
CA ARG A 387 5.44 37.63 -19.93
C ARG A 387 5.71 38.32 -18.57
N SER A 388 6.38 37.64 -17.64
CA SER A 388 7.21 38.32 -16.66
C SER A 388 8.19 37.33 -16.00
N ARG A 389 9.42 37.79 -15.97
CA ARG A 389 10.60 37.30 -15.25
C ARG A 389 10.26 36.84 -13.81
N ALA A 390 10.19 35.53 -13.55
CA ALA A 390 10.40 34.95 -12.20
C ALA A 390 10.49 33.40 -12.18
N LEU A 391 10.93 32.74 -13.26
CA LEU A 391 11.36 31.34 -13.17
C LEU A 391 12.83 31.32 -12.79
N CYS A 392 13.12 30.74 -11.61
CA CYS A 392 14.45 30.59 -11.02
C CYS A 392 15.48 30.18 -12.09
N PRO A 393 16.63 30.88 -12.21
CA PRO A 393 17.66 30.62 -13.23
C PRO A 393 18.05 29.15 -13.36
N VAL A 394 17.99 28.42 -12.25
CA VAL A 394 18.32 26.98 -12.15
C VAL A 394 17.41 26.10 -13.00
N VAL A 395 16.11 26.37 -13.05
CA VAL A 395 15.14 25.53 -13.79
C VAL A 395 15.26 25.77 -15.30
N ARG A 396 15.54 27.01 -15.71
CA ARG A 396 15.78 27.36 -17.11
C ARG A 396 17.11 26.81 -17.60
N VAL A 397 18.16 26.84 -16.76
CA VAL A 397 19.45 26.20 -17.05
C VAL A 397 19.29 24.69 -17.14
N ALA A 398 18.56 24.04 -16.23
CA ALA A 398 18.39 22.59 -16.22
C ALA A 398 17.59 22.06 -17.41
N VAL A 399 16.48 22.71 -17.78
CA VAL A 399 15.65 22.28 -18.93
C VAL A 399 16.35 22.57 -20.26
N THR A 400 17.06 23.70 -20.37
CA THR A 400 17.82 24.03 -21.58
C THR A 400 19.11 23.19 -21.67
N ALA A 401 19.73 22.82 -20.55
CA ALA A 401 20.85 21.89 -20.49
C ALA A 401 20.42 20.46 -20.80
N MET A 402 19.25 20.01 -20.33
CA MET A 402 18.68 18.70 -20.72
C MET A 402 18.30 18.66 -22.20
N ALA A 403 17.68 19.70 -22.75
CA ALA A 403 17.35 19.75 -24.18
C ALA A 403 18.60 19.85 -25.07
N ARG A 404 19.61 20.63 -24.67
CA ARG A 404 20.91 20.72 -25.36
C ARG A 404 21.76 19.46 -25.17
N SER A 405 21.67 18.79 -24.02
CA SER A 405 22.29 17.49 -23.76
C SER A 405 21.61 16.42 -24.60
N PHE A 406 20.28 16.44 -24.74
CA PHE A 406 19.54 15.52 -25.60
C PHE A 406 19.90 15.72 -27.09
N GLN A 407 20.00 16.97 -27.56
CA GLN A 407 20.48 17.25 -28.92
C GLN A 407 21.96 16.89 -29.13
N ARG A 408 22.84 17.17 -28.15
CA ARG A 408 24.26 16.79 -28.20
C ARG A 408 24.47 15.28 -28.10
N GLN A 409 23.67 14.58 -27.29
CA GLN A 409 23.73 13.12 -27.14
C GLN A 409 23.14 12.40 -28.36
N CYS A 410 22.09 12.94 -29.00
CA CYS A 410 21.64 12.44 -30.31
C CYS A 410 22.71 12.62 -31.40
N LEU A 411 23.50 13.69 -31.34
CA LEU A 411 24.66 13.93 -32.20
C LEU A 411 25.84 12.98 -31.87
N VAL A 412 26.07 12.65 -30.60
CA VAL A 412 27.07 11.67 -30.14
C VAL A 412 26.65 10.23 -30.49
N PHE A 413 25.37 9.90 -30.44
CA PHE A 413 24.83 8.62 -30.92
C PHE A 413 25.02 8.42 -32.42
N ARG A 414 25.14 9.50 -33.20
CA ARG A 414 25.49 9.46 -34.64
C ARG A 414 26.98 9.17 -34.89
N PHE A 415 27.84 9.36 -33.89
CA PHE A 415 29.29 9.14 -33.94
C PHE A 415 29.75 7.81 -33.29
N LEU A 416 28.90 7.15 -32.50
CA LEU A 416 29.26 5.96 -31.72
C LEU A 416 28.84 4.62 -32.33
N LEU A 417 28.17 4.60 -33.49
CA LEU A 417 27.84 3.36 -34.21
C LEU A 417 28.86 3.09 -35.33
N PRO A 418 29.49 1.90 -35.38
CA PRO A 418 30.23 1.48 -36.57
C PRO A 418 29.26 1.43 -37.76
N ARG A 419 29.75 1.82 -38.95
CA ARG A 419 29.03 1.68 -40.23
C ARG A 419 28.75 0.20 -40.53
N THR A 420 27.73 -0.39 -39.94
CA THR A 420 27.10 -1.59 -40.46
C THR A 420 25.93 -1.16 -41.34
N LYS A 421 26.25 -0.98 -42.62
CA LYS A 421 25.26 -0.94 -43.70
C LYS A 421 24.54 -2.29 -43.65
N GLU A 422 23.28 -2.31 -43.23
CA GLU A 422 22.19 -2.95 -44.00
C GLU A 422 20.83 -3.03 -43.29
N LEU A 423 20.69 -2.78 -41.97
CA LEU A 423 19.37 -2.90 -41.32
C LEU A 423 18.60 -1.59 -41.05
N HIS A 424 19.12 -0.42 -41.44
CA HIS A 424 18.54 0.87 -41.01
C HIS A 424 17.70 1.65 -42.05
N ILE A 425 17.51 1.13 -43.27
CA ILE A 425 16.80 1.90 -44.32
C ILE A 425 15.26 1.72 -44.25
N SER A 426 14.75 0.63 -43.67
CA SER A 426 13.30 0.43 -43.53
C SER A 426 12.65 1.27 -42.41
N MET A 427 13.35 1.44 -41.28
CA MET A 427 12.76 2.08 -40.09
C MET A 427 12.91 3.61 -40.06
N LEU A 428 13.90 4.18 -40.74
CA LEU A 428 14.10 5.64 -40.85
C LEU A 428 13.27 6.28 -41.98
N ALA A 429 12.83 5.51 -42.97
CA ALA A 429 11.91 6.00 -44.02
C ALA A 429 10.49 6.30 -43.49
N GLN A 430 10.07 5.63 -42.41
CA GLN A 430 8.78 5.86 -41.75
C GLN A 430 8.78 7.05 -40.76
N LEU A 431 9.95 7.52 -40.32
CA LEU A 431 10.05 8.66 -39.39
C LEU A 431 10.29 10.00 -40.09
N HIS A 432 10.83 10.00 -41.31
CA HIS A 432 11.11 11.24 -42.03
C HIS A 432 9.91 11.76 -42.86
N THR A 433 8.94 10.90 -43.20
CA THR A 433 7.73 11.23 -43.96
C THR A 433 6.59 11.81 -43.10
N GLY A 434 6.68 11.74 -41.77
CA GLY A 434 5.63 12.23 -40.86
C GLY A 434 5.71 13.71 -40.46
N SER A 435 6.62 14.51 -41.01
CA SER A 435 6.89 15.87 -40.50
C SER A 435 6.63 17.03 -41.47
N ARG A 436 6.15 16.82 -42.70
CA ARG A 436 5.72 17.93 -43.58
C ARG A 436 4.57 17.50 -44.50
N LEU A 437 3.51 18.33 -44.57
CA LEU A 437 2.25 18.25 -45.34
C LEU A 437 1.19 17.29 -44.77
N LEU A 438 -0.08 17.62 -44.46
CA LEU A 438 -1.04 18.72 -44.74
C LEU A 438 -2.06 18.76 -43.57
N THR A 439 -2.46 19.88 -42.96
CA THR A 439 -3.44 20.90 -43.40
C THR A 439 -4.74 20.34 -44.02
N VAL A 440 -5.83 20.37 -43.21
CA VAL A 440 -7.24 20.61 -43.58
C VAL A 440 -8.02 19.53 -44.37
N GLN A 441 -9.18 19.17 -43.81
CA GLN A 441 -10.39 18.61 -44.45
C GLN A 441 -10.22 17.44 -45.43
N SER A 442 -10.37 16.20 -44.92
CA SER A 442 -11.15 15.13 -45.57
C SER A 442 -10.87 13.79 -44.89
N PHE A 443 -11.54 13.49 -43.78
CA PHE A 443 -11.80 12.09 -43.38
C PHE A 443 -12.96 12.04 -42.38
N THR A 444 -14.01 12.82 -42.68
CA THR A 444 -15.35 12.67 -42.12
C THR A 444 -16.25 12.13 -43.22
N ARG A 445 -16.18 10.82 -43.48
CA ARG A 445 -17.27 10.00 -44.04
C ARG A 445 -16.80 8.56 -44.15
N SER A 446 -17.67 7.64 -43.76
CA SER A 446 -17.55 6.19 -43.90
C SER A 446 -16.77 5.43 -42.82
N ILE A 447 -17.29 5.44 -41.58
CA ILE A 447 -17.57 4.17 -40.88
C ILE A 447 -18.95 4.31 -40.22
N SER A 448 -19.89 3.61 -40.83
CA SER A 448 -21.28 3.46 -40.43
C SER A 448 -21.39 2.90 -39.02
N ARG A 449 -22.17 3.58 -38.18
CA ARG A 449 -22.67 3.04 -36.91
C ARG A 449 -23.58 1.83 -37.18
N PRO A 450 -23.56 0.80 -36.32
CA PRO A 450 -24.79 0.19 -35.84
C PRO A 450 -25.07 0.69 -34.42
N SER A 451 -26.30 1.12 -34.23
CA SER A 451 -26.86 1.58 -32.96
C SER A 451 -26.82 0.48 -31.90
N VAL A 452 -26.13 0.74 -30.79
CA VAL A 452 -26.45 0.10 -29.51
C VAL A 452 -26.83 1.22 -28.55
N LYS A 453 -28.13 1.34 -28.29
CA LYS A 453 -28.69 2.15 -27.20
C LYS A 453 -28.16 1.56 -25.88
N GLN A 454 -27.08 2.11 -25.34
CA GLN A 454 -26.74 1.92 -23.93
C GLN A 454 -27.40 3.02 -23.13
N THR A 455 -28.60 2.71 -22.65
CA THR A 455 -29.27 3.39 -21.55
C THR A 455 -28.36 3.30 -20.32
N ILE A 456 -27.63 4.37 -20.00
CA ILE A 456 -26.84 4.45 -18.77
C ILE A 456 -27.83 4.63 -17.61
N ARG A 457 -27.99 3.57 -16.81
CA ARG A 457 -28.69 3.60 -15.52
C ARG A 457 -27.92 4.47 -14.52
N TYR A 458 -28.65 5.34 -13.85
CA TYR A 458 -28.20 6.40 -12.94
C TYR A 458 -27.75 5.93 -11.53
N ASP A 459 -27.42 4.65 -11.32
CA ASP A 459 -27.25 4.08 -9.96
C ASP A 459 -25.81 3.93 -9.44
N GLN A 460 -24.78 4.46 -10.12
CA GLN A 460 -23.37 4.13 -9.79
C GLN A 460 -22.49 5.26 -9.24
N ILE A 461 -23.05 6.36 -8.74
CA ILE A 461 -22.23 7.38 -8.04
C ILE A 461 -21.95 7.01 -6.57
N THR A 462 -22.47 5.90 -6.03
CA THR A 462 -22.31 5.53 -4.61
C THR A 462 -21.69 4.15 -4.34
N LEU A 463 -20.94 3.56 -5.27
CA LEU A 463 -20.31 2.25 -5.05
C LEU A 463 -18.87 2.19 -5.56
N ARG A 464 -17.93 2.74 -4.78
CA ARG A 464 -16.62 2.13 -4.53
C ARG A 464 -15.83 2.92 -3.49
N ASN A 465 -15.80 2.39 -2.26
CA ASN A 465 -14.64 2.41 -1.37
C ASN A 465 -14.96 1.48 -0.18
N SER A 466 -14.27 0.35 -0.13
CA SER A 466 -13.09 0.09 0.70
C SER A 466 -13.48 -0.28 2.14
N ARG A 467 -13.29 -1.55 2.44
CA ARG A 467 -13.43 -2.17 3.75
C ARG A 467 -12.48 -1.52 4.75
N SER A 468 -13.02 -1.00 5.84
CA SER A 468 -12.48 -1.07 7.21
C SER A 468 -13.40 -0.28 8.14
N PHE A 469 -14.33 -0.96 8.81
CA PHE A 469 -15.15 -0.41 9.88
C PHE A 469 -14.55 -0.83 11.23
N SER A 470 -14.30 0.16 12.10
CA SER A 470 -14.26 -0.02 13.56
C SER A 470 -15.36 0.85 14.16
N THR A 471 -16.29 0.22 14.86
CA THR A 471 -17.46 0.78 15.55
C THR A 471 -17.10 1.54 16.84
N PRO A 472 -17.85 2.59 17.23
CA PRO A 472 -17.94 3.03 18.62
C PRO A 472 -19.29 2.65 19.26
N GLN A 473 -19.22 1.95 20.40
CA GLN A 473 -20.24 1.94 21.47
C GLN A 473 -20.01 3.23 22.29
N GLY A 474 -20.97 4.05 22.72
CA GLY A 474 -22.30 3.75 23.25
C GLY A 474 -22.25 3.84 24.79
N VAL A 475 -22.09 5.04 25.35
CA VAL A 475 -22.16 5.28 26.81
C VAL A 475 -23.52 5.87 27.15
N LYS A 476 -24.24 5.17 28.03
CA LYS A 476 -25.46 5.64 28.67
C LYS A 476 -25.12 6.48 29.90
N SER A 477 -25.94 7.51 30.05
CA SER A 477 -26.15 8.38 31.20
C SER A 477 -26.43 7.64 32.51
N GLU A 478 -25.95 8.18 33.62
CA GLU A 478 -26.71 8.27 34.88
C GLU A 478 -26.21 9.45 35.70
N GLN A 479 -27.13 10.00 36.49
CA GLN A 479 -27.26 11.38 36.96
C GLN A 479 -27.31 11.38 38.50
N GLN A 480 -27.00 12.53 39.11
CA GLN A 480 -27.37 12.96 40.48
C GLN A 480 -26.60 12.33 41.67
N ASP A 481 -26.36 13.00 42.80
CA ASP A 481 -26.50 14.39 43.25
C ASP A 481 -25.71 14.57 44.57
N HIS A 482 -25.33 15.83 44.84
CA HIS A 482 -25.13 16.52 46.13
C HIS A 482 -24.41 15.89 47.35
N GLY A 483 -23.57 16.73 47.99
CA GLY A 483 -23.60 16.87 49.46
C GLY A 483 -22.26 17.12 50.16
N SER A 484 -22.03 18.37 50.55
CA SER A 484 -20.94 18.92 51.36
C SER A 484 -20.78 18.27 52.76
N THR A 485 -19.54 18.19 53.29
CA THR A 485 -19.06 18.76 54.58
C THR A 485 -17.90 17.98 55.22
N GLY A 486 -17.00 18.71 55.89
CA GLY A 486 -15.68 18.27 56.33
C GLY A 486 -15.59 17.54 57.67
N GLY A 487 -14.35 17.19 58.03
CA GLY A 487 -13.99 16.65 59.34
C GLY A 487 -12.57 16.05 59.35
N GLN A 488 -11.81 16.34 60.40
CA GLN A 488 -10.37 16.14 60.55
C GLN A 488 -9.91 14.71 60.86
N ARG A 489 -8.65 14.42 60.48
CA ARG A 489 -7.60 13.60 61.12
C ARG A 489 -8.02 12.44 62.04
N THR A 490 -7.56 11.24 61.72
CA THR A 490 -6.51 10.51 62.50
C THR A 490 -5.95 9.37 61.65
N GLY A 491 -4.65 9.10 61.81
CA GLY A 491 -3.92 8.11 61.03
C GLY A 491 -4.11 6.68 61.52
N ASN A 492 -3.88 5.74 60.60
CA ASN A 492 -3.14 4.51 60.90
C ASN A 492 -2.72 3.88 59.58
N GLU A 493 -1.40 3.83 59.37
CA GLU A 493 -0.75 3.06 58.32
C GLU A 493 -0.94 1.57 58.61
N LYS A 494 -1.60 0.85 57.71
CA LYS A 494 -1.37 -0.59 57.53
C LYS A 494 -1.33 -0.90 56.04
N LYS A 495 -0.19 -1.45 55.64
CA LYS A 495 0.10 -2.05 54.34
C LYS A 495 -0.93 -3.14 54.05
N GLU A 496 -1.65 -3.01 52.94
CA GLU A 496 -2.38 -4.12 52.32
C GLU A 496 -2.15 -4.12 50.81
N GLU A 497 -2.06 -5.35 50.31
CA GLU A 497 -1.59 -5.78 49.01
C GLU A 497 -2.48 -5.30 47.86
N HIS A 498 -1.91 -4.60 46.89
CA HIS A 498 -2.58 -4.34 45.62
C HIS A 498 -2.42 -5.54 44.67
N LYS A 499 -3.50 -6.32 44.55
CA LYS A 499 -3.76 -7.18 43.39
C LYS A 499 -4.07 -6.30 42.18
N GLU A 500 -3.12 -6.19 41.25
CA GLU A 500 -3.36 -5.61 39.92
C GLU A 500 -4.18 -6.59 39.06
N GLY A 501 -5.48 -6.31 38.95
CA GLY A 501 -6.40 -6.99 38.05
C GLY A 501 -6.40 -6.38 36.65
N ASN A 502 -5.49 -6.86 35.81
CA ASN A 502 -5.68 -7.18 34.39
C ASN A 502 -6.40 -6.15 33.49
N ASP A 503 -5.76 -5.00 33.26
CA ASP A 503 -6.09 -4.00 32.23
C ASP A 503 -5.49 -4.37 30.84
N SER A 504 -5.44 -5.66 30.51
CA SER A 504 -4.72 -6.18 29.33
C SER A 504 -5.58 -6.37 28.08
N ASN A 505 -6.91 -6.22 28.18
CA ASN A 505 -7.82 -6.53 27.06
C ASN A 505 -8.27 -5.32 26.21
N GLN A 506 -7.90 -4.09 26.55
CA GLN A 506 -8.13 -2.92 25.69
C GLN A 506 -6.91 -2.52 24.83
N THR A 507 -5.70 -2.96 25.18
CA THR A 507 -4.46 -2.58 24.48
C THR A 507 -4.24 -3.37 23.17
N ILE A 508 -4.95 -4.48 22.96
CA ILE A 508 -4.67 -5.41 21.85
C ILE A 508 -5.40 -5.05 20.53
N LYS A 509 -6.34 -4.09 20.52
CA LYS A 509 -7.09 -3.70 19.30
C LYS A 509 -6.65 -2.40 18.60
N GLN A 510 -5.55 -1.78 19.02
CA GLN A 510 -4.94 -0.62 18.34
C GLN A 510 -3.45 -0.77 17.98
N SER A 511 -2.91 -1.99 17.93
CA SER A 511 -1.55 -2.23 17.41
C SER A 511 -1.56 -2.29 15.87
N GLY A 512 -1.76 -1.14 15.23
CA GLY A 512 -1.19 -0.93 13.90
C GLY A 512 0.22 -0.43 14.13
N ASN A 513 1.23 -1.29 13.88
CA ASN A 513 2.67 -1.06 14.08
C ASN A 513 3.04 0.41 14.29
N SER A 514 3.43 0.78 15.52
CA SER A 514 3.89 2.14 15.89
C SER A 514 4.89 2.70 14.87
N PHE A 515 5.76 1.83 14.35
CA PHE A 515 6.72 2.13 13.29
C PHE A 515 6.08 2.59 11.96
N VAL A 516 4.99 1.96 11.51
CA VAL A 516 4.34 2.32 10.23
C VAL A 516 3.70 3.71 10.33
N ARG A 517 3.09 4.04 11.48
CA ARG A 517 2.54 5.38 11.73
C ARG A 517 3.66 6.43 11.79
N PHE A 518 4.74 6.13 12.49
CA PHE A 518 5.92 6.99 12.54
C PHE A 518 6.52 7.25 11.15
N TYR A 519 6.74 6.19 10.37
CA TYR A 519 7.32 6.29 9.03
C TYR A 519 6.43 7.10 8.08
N ASN A 520 5.11 6.87 8.11
CA ASN A 520 4.17 7.65 7.29
C ASN A 520 4.15 9.12 7.69
N LYS A 521 4.14 9.42 8.99
CA LYS A 521 4.21 10.80 9.51
C LYS A 521 5.52 11.48 9.11
N SER A 522 6.64 10.77 9.15
CA SER A 522 7.94 11.28 8.71
C SER A 522 7.96 11.53 7.19
N LEU A 523 7.39 10.62 6.39
CA LEU A 523 7.27 10.80 4.93
C LEU A 523 6.46 12.05 4.54
N GLU A 524 5.52 12.47 5.38
CA GLU A 524 4.74 13.70 5.16
C GLU A 524 5.54 14.96 5.51
N THR A 525 6.30 14.96 6.61
CA THR A 525 7.07 16.12 7.06
C THR A 525 8.34 16.36 6.23
N HIS A 526 9.06 15.29 5.87
CA HIS A 526 10.32 15.36 5.11
C HIS A 526 10.36 14.33 3.98
N PRO A 527 9.56 14.49 2.91
CA PRO A 527 9.36 13.47 1.89
C PRO A 527 10.62 13.10 1.11
N LEU A 528 11.48 14.08 0.78
CA LEU A 528 12.71 13.81 0.02
C LEU A 528 13.75 13.12 0.90
N LEU A 529 14.01 13.66 2.10
CA LEU A 529 15.02 13.14 3.01
C LEU A 529 14.73 11.68 3.40
N ASN A 530 13.49 11.38 3.81
CA ASN A 530 13.12 10.01 4.18
C ASN A 530 13.21 9.04 3.01
N LYS A 531 12.87 9.48 1.80
CA LYS A 531 13.01 8.68 0.59
C LYS A 531 14.47 8.39 0.25
N VAL A 532 15.34 9.39 0.37
CA VAL A 532 16.79 9.25 0.18
C VAL A 532 17.38 8.29 1.21
N VAL A 533 17.10 8.49 2.50
CA VAL A 533 17.58 7.62 3.59
C VAL A 533 17.10 6.18 3.37
N THR A 534 15.80 5.98 3.15
CA THR A 534 15.24 4.64 2.97
C THR A 534 15.82 3.92 1.75
N PHE A 535 15.94 4.62 0.61
CA PHE A 535 16.52 4.06 -0.61
C PHE A 535 18.00 3.73 -0.42
N THR A 536 18.76 4.58 0.27
CA THR A 536 20.19 4.38 0.54
C THR A 536 20.42 3.18 1.46
N LEU A 537 19.63 3.04 2.53
CA LEU A 537 19.72 1.91 3.44
C LEU A 537 19.40 0.59 2.74
N LEU A 538 18.35 0.54 1.93
CA LEU A 538 18.00 -0.66 1.17
C LEU A 538 19.02 -1.01 0.09
N MET A 539 19.60 0.00 -0.59
CA MET A 539 20.68 -0.23 -1.53
C MET A 539 21.94 -0.75 -0.84
N GLY A 540 22.31 -0.19 0.31
CA GLY A 540 23.45 -0.64 1.12
C GLY A 540 23.25 -2.05 1.66
N ALA A 541 22.07 -2.37 2.18
CA ALA A 541 21.72 -3.71 2.62
C ALA A 541 21.78 -4.72 1.47
N GLY A 542 21.30 -4.36 0.28
CA GLY A 542 21.36 -5.23 -0.90
C GLY A 542 22.79 -5.50 -1.35
N ASP A 543 23.67 -4.50 -1.32
CA ASP A 543 25.09 -4.68 -1.63
C ASP A 543 25.81 -5.49 -0.54
N ALA A 544 25.49 -5.29 0.75
CA ALA A 544 26.03 -6.09 1.83
C ALA A 544 25.68 -7.58 1.70
N VAL A 545 24.41 -7.90 1.45
CA VAL A 545 23.95 -9.27 1.21
C VAL A 545 24.63 -9.87 -0.02
N ALA A 546 24.78 -9.09 -1.09
CA ALA A 546 25.47 -9.53 -2.29
C ALA A 546 26.95 -9.84 -2.05
N GLN A 547 27.66 -9.01 -1.27
CA GLN A 547 29.06 -9.26 -0.91
C GLN A 547 29.21 -10.47 0.02
N MET A 548 28.27 -10.69 0.94
CA MET A 548 28.26 -11.88 1.82
C MET A 548 27.93 -13.18 1.07
N SER A 549 27.30 -13.09 -0.11
CA SER A 549 26.91 -14.25 -0.91
C SER A 549 27.95 -14.64 -1.97
N GLY A 550 29.05 -13.88 -2.08
CA GLY A 550 30.16 -14.17 -2.99
C GLY A 550 31.40 -14.63 -2.23
N ASP A 551 32.33 -15.28 -2.92
CA ASP A 551 33.61 -15.76 -2.35
C ASP A 551 34.67 -14.64 -2.21
N ASP A 552 34.32 -13.39 -2.57
CA ASP A 552 35.22 -12.23 -2.55
C ASP A 552 35.34 -11.60 -1.15
N GLU A 553 36.50 -11.02 -0.83
CA GLU A 553 36.70 -10.26 0.41
C GLU A 553 35.78 -9.01 0.49
N TRP A 554 35.36 -8.67 1.72
CA TRP A 554 34.49 -7.53 1.98
C TRP A 554 35.12 -6.19 1.53
N SER A 555 34.41 -5.46 0.68
CA SER A 555 34.86 -4.18 0.11
C SER A 555 34.02 -3.00 0.62
N TRP A 556 34.58 -2.27 1.60
CA TRP A 556 34.04 -0.98 2.04
C TRP A 556 33.97 0.04 0.90
N SER A 557 34.93 0.02 -0.02
CA SER A 557 34.94 0.92 -1.17
C SER A 557 33.73 0.71 -2.07
N ARG A 558 33.37 -0.54 -2.39
CA ARG A 558 32.17 -0.88 -3.16
C ARG A 558 30.90 -0.44 -2.45
N PHE A 559 30.80 -0.74 -1.15
CA PHE A 559 29.66 -0.37 -0.32
C PHE A 559 29.40 1.14 -0.32
N PHE A 560 30.45 1.95 -0.10
CA PHE A 560 30.33 3.41 -0.12
C PHE A 560 30.02 3.98 -1.50
N ARG A 561 30.53 3.37 -2.59
CA ARG A 561 30.17 3.78 -3.96
C ARG A 561 28.68 3.55 -4.24
N MET A 562 28.15 2.37 -3.90
CA MET A 562 26.75 2.02 -4.14
C MET A 562 25.79 2.86 -3.31
N THR A 563 26.10 3.10 -2.04
CA THR A 563 25.30 3.95 -1.15
C THR A 563 25.37 5.43 -1.55
N SER A 564 26.53 5.92 -2.00
CA SER A 564 26.66 7.30 -2.52
C SER A 564 25.86 7.51 -3.81
N LEU A 565 25.92 6.57 -4.76
CA LEU A 565 25.11 6.61 -5.98
C LEU A 565 23.60 6.56 -5.65
N ALA A 566 23.21 5.75 -4.67
CA ALA A 566 21.84 5.68 -4.19
C ALA A 566 21.35 7.02 -3.62
N ALA A 567 22.16 7.65 -2.77
CA ALA A 567 21.81 8.88 -2.07
C ALA A 567 21.77 10.11 -2.97
N PHE A 568 22.78 10.28 -3.83
CA PHE A 568 22.99 11.54 -4.57
C PHE A 568 22.50 11.50 -6.03
N PHE A 569 22.32 10.31 -6.60
CA PHE A 569 21.86 10.16 -8.00
C PHE A 569 20.47 9.51 -8.05
N SER A 570 20.35 8.25 -7.64
CA SER A 570 19.14 7.46 -7.91
C SER A 570 17.92 7.96 -7.14
N ALA A 571 18.02 8.17 -5.82
CA ALA A 571 16.87 8.55 -5.01
C ALA A 571 16.29 9.95 -5.35
N PRO A 572 17.11 11.01 -5.53
CA PRO A 572 16.60 12.31 -5.97
C PRO A 572 15.98 12.29 -7.36
N ILE A 573 16.61 11.60 -8.32
CA ILE A 573 16.09 11.48 -9.70
C ILE A 573 14.75 10.74 -9.69
N LEU A 574 14.65 9.61 -8.99
CA LEU A 574 13.41 8.84 -8.89
C LEU A 574 12.30 9.62 -8.16
N HIS A 575 12.64 10.37 -7.11
CA HIS A 575 11.69 11.25 -6.43
C HIS A 575 11.09 12.28 -7.40
N LEU A 576 11.94 12.98 -8.14
CA LEU A 576 11.51 13.98 -9.13
C LEU A 576 10.73 13.33 -10.27
N TYR A 577 11.20 12.20 -10.77
CA TYR A 577 10.57 11.46 -11.86
C TYR A 577 9.14 11.05 -11.51
N PHE A 578 8.91 10.38 -10.37
CA PHE A 578 7.55 9.98 -9.98
C PHE A 578 6.66 11.19 -9.73
N LYS A 579 7.19 12.27 -9.13
CA LYS A 579 6.46 13.52 -8.92
C LYS A 579 6.01 14.15 -10.24
N VAL A 580 6.89 14.20 -11.24
CA VAL A 580 6.57 14.73 -12.58
C VAL A 580 5.62 13.80 -13.32
N LEU A 581 5.87 12.49 -13.33
CA LEU A 581 5.06 11.51 -14.04
C LEU A 581 3.62 11.50 -13.53
N ASP A 582 3.41 11.62 -12.22
CA ASP A 582 2.07 11.72 -11.63
C ASP A 582 1.37 13.05 -11.86
N LYS A 583 2.13 14.12 -12.11
CA LYS A 583 1.58 15.41 -12.51
C LYS A 583 1.17 15.42 -13.99
N VAL A 584 1.92 14.71 -14.85
CA VAL A 584 1.67 14.65 -16.30
C VAL A 584 0.57 13.65 -16.65
N ILE A 585 0.55 12.47 -16.03
CA ILE A 585 -0.46 11.44 -16.28
C ILE A 585 -1.27 11.21 -15.00
N VAL A 586 -2.48 11.76 -14.96
CA VAL A 586 -3.38 11.66 -13.82
C VAL A 586 -4.28 10.44 -13.95
N GLY A 587 -4.45 9.69 -12.85
CA GLY A 587 -5.40 8.59 -12.74
C GLY A 587 -4.80 7.18 -12.71
N LYS A 588 -5.66 6.18 -12.47
CA LYS A 588 -5.34 4.74 -12.34
C LYS A 588 -6.06 3.85 -13.36
N SER A 589 -6.62 4.45 -14.41
CA SER A 589 -7.23 3.69 -15.52
C SER A 589 -6.19 2.79 -16.17
N SER A 590 -6.61 1.67 -16.76
CA SER A 590 -5.64 0.77 -17.41
C SER A 590 -4.87 1.51 -18.52
N ALA A 591 -5.53 2.41 -19.25
CA ALA A 591 -4.88 3.27 -20.25
C ALA A 591 -3.80 4.18 -19.64
N ALA A 592 -4.08 4.85 -18.51
CA ALA A 592 -3.09 5.71 -17.84
C ALA A 592 -1.89 4.92 -17.31
N VAL A 593 -2.13 3.68 -16.83
CA VAL A 593 -1.07 2.78 -16.35
C VAL A 593 -0.16 2.35 -17.51
N PHE A 594 -0.73 1.96 -18.65
CA PHE A 594 0.07 1.61 -19.82
C PHE A 594 0.84 2.80 -20.40
N GLN A 595 0.28 4.01 -20.38
CA GLN A 595 1.00 5.22 -20.79
C GLN A 595 2.19 5.54 -19.87
N LYS A 596 2.01 5.43 -18.54
CA LYS A 596 3.12 5.58 -17.58
C LYS A 596 4.20 4.54 -17.82
N LEU A 597 3.80 3.29 -18.04
CA LEU A 597 4.72 2.19 -18.31
C LEU A 597 5.52 2.41 -19.60
N ALA A 598 4.88 2.90 -20.66
CA ALA A 598 5.56 3.20 -21.91
C ALA A 598 6.61 4.31 -21.75
N ILE A 599 6.27 5.41 -21.06
CA ILE A 599 7.23 6.50 -20.77
C ILE A 599 8.39 5.98 -19.91
N ASP A 600 8.06 5.15 -18.91
CA ASP A 600 9.05 4.58 -18.02
C ASP A 600 10.07 3.71 -18.75
N GLN A 601 9.60 2.79 -19.58
CA GLN A 601 10.46 1.78 -20.21
C GLN A 601 11.19 2.29 -21.46
N PHE A 602 10.59 3.24 -22.20
CA PHE A 602 11.16 3.73 -23.47
C PHE A 602 11.82 5.12 -23.38
N ALA A 603 11.63 5.85 -22.28
CA ALA A 603 12.30 7.13 -22.07
C ALA A 603 13.13 7.13 -20.78
N PHE A 604 12.51 6.87 -19.63
CA PHE A 604 13.19 7.04 -18.34
C PHE A 604 14.25 5.96 -18.09
N ALA A 605 13.91 4.68 -18.20
CA ALA A 605 14.81 3.57 -17.89
C ALA A 605 16.10 3.57 -18.75
N PRO A 606 16.06 3.82 -20.08
CA PRO A 606 17.25 4.00 -20.90
C PRO A 606 18.20 5.09 -20.41
N ILE A 607 17.65 6.28 -20.13
CA ILE A 607 18.43 7.44 -19.70
C ILE A 607 19.01 7.21 -18.30
N ASN A 608 18.18 6.71 -17.38
CA ASN A 608 18.57 6.47 -16.00
C ASN A 608 19.66 5.40 -15.90
N LEU A 609 19.55 4.30 -16.67
CA LEU A 609 20.55 3.24 -16.68
C LEU A 609 21.89 3.71 -17.25
N ALA A 610 21.88 4.43 -18.38
CA ALA A 610 23.10 4.98 -18.97
C ALA A 610 23.79 5.96 -18.02
N GLY A 611 23.00 6.83 -17.36
CA GLY A 611 23.50 7.77 -16.36
C GLY A 611 24.11 7.06 -15.15
N PHE A 612 23.44 6.03 -14.63
CA PHE A 612 23.94 5.22 -13.52
C PHE A 612 25.26 4.53 -13.86
N MET A 613 25.35 3.86 -15.02
CA MET A 613 26.58 3.16 -15.44
C MET A 613 27.75 4.11 -15.70
N THR A 614 27.47 5.28 -16.29
CA THR A 614 28.50 6.30 -16.53
C THR A 614 29.07 6.81 -15.22
N LEU A 615 28.19 7.11 -14.25
CA LEU A 615 28.61 7.61 -12.94
C LEU A 615 29.31 6.53 -12.11
N LEU A 616 28.83 5.29 -12.17
CA LEU A 616 29.49 4.15 -11.53
C LEU A 616 30.90 3.94 -12.08
N GLY A 617 31.07 3.90 -13.41
CA GLY A 617 32.40 3.73 -14.01
C GLY A 617 33.34 4.91 -13.76
N PHE A 618 32.81 6.13 -13.64
CA PHE A 618 33.59 7.30 -13.22
C PHE A 618 34.10 7.16 -11.77
N ILE A 619 33.25 6.73 -10.84
CA ILE A 619 33.64 6.57 -9.42
C ILE A 619 34.57 5.36 -9.24
N GLU A 620 34.39 4.29 -10.01
CA GLU A 620 35.29 3.11 -9.99
C GLU A 620 36.66 3.41 -10.60
N GLY A 621 36.69 4.17 -11.70
CA GLY A 621 37.85 4.27 -12.57
C GLY A 621 38.60 5.61 -12.55
N GLY A 622 38.02 6.63 -11.92
CA GLY A 622 38.55 8.00 -11.81
C GLY A 622 38.46 8.83 -13.09
N SER A 623 38.05 8.26 -14.22
CA SER A 623 37.92 8.97 -15.50
C SER A 623 36.58 8.73 -16.18
N LEU A 624 36.11 9.75 -16.92
CA LEU A 624 34.85 9.66 -17.65
C LEU A 624 34.92 8.68 -18.81
N GLU A 625 36.11 8.44 -19.39
CA GLU A 625 36.28 7.48 -20.49
C GLU A 625 35.92 6.06 -20.05
N LYS A 626 36.33 5.64 -18.85
CA LYS A 626 35.98 4.32 -18.30
C LYS A 626 34.48 4.15 -18.10
N GLY A 627 33.78 5.23 -17.70
CA GLY A 627 32.32 5.24 -17.64
C GLY A 627 31.67 4.99 -19.00
N ILE A 628 32.18 5.65 -20.06
CA ILE A 628 31.69 5.48 -21.43
C ILE A 628 31.99 4.07 -21.96
N GLU A 629 33.17 3.52 -21.67
CA GLU A 629 33.53 2.15 -22.04
C GLU A 629 32.62 1.12 -21.36
N LYS A 630 32.31 1.30 -20.07
CA LYS A 630 31.38 0.45 -19.33
C LYS A 630 29.98 0.48 -19.95
N VAL A 631 29.48 1.66 -20.32
CA VAL A 631 28.20 1.78 -21.05
C VAL A 631 28.25 1.04 -22.38
N LYS A 632 29.30 1.22 -23.18
CA LYS A 632 29.43 0.50 -24.47
C LYS A 632 29.39 -1.02 -24.30
N LYS A 633 30.01 -1.54 -23.24
CA LYS A 633 30.14 -2.98 -22.98
C LYS A 633 28.87 -3.59 -22.38
N ASP A 634 28.34 -2.99 -21.32
CA ASP A 634 27.35 -3.66 -20.45
C ASP A 634 25.93 -3.13 -20.59
N TYR A 635 25.70 -2.00 -21.30
CA TYR A 635 24.38 -1.36 -21.37
C TYR A 635 23.27 -2.26 -21.93
N TRP A 636 23.50 -2.91 -23.08
CA TRP A 636 22.47 -3.74 -23.71
C TRP A 636 22.16 -5.03 -22.94
N PRO A 637 23.16 -5.78 -22.44
CA PRO A 637 22.90 -6.89 -21.53
C PRO A 637 22.06 -6.47 -20.31
N THR A 638 22.41 -5.33 -19.68
CA THR A 638 21.66 -4.84 -18.52
C THR A 638 20.27 -4.34 -18.89
N MET A 639 20.09 -3.72 -20.05
CA MET A 639 18.77 -3.27 -20.51
C MET A 639 17.82 -4.45 -20.76
N LYS A 640 18.32 -5.55 -21.35
CA LYS A 640 17.52 -6.77 -21.54
C LYS A 640 17.06 -7.34 -20.20
N ALA A 641 17.97 -7.46 -19.23
CA ALA A 641 17.62 -7.89 -17.88
C ALA A 641 16.63 -6.93 -17.20
N ASN A 642 16.78 -5.61 -17.44
CA ASN A 642 15.89 -4.59 -16.91
C ASN A 642 14.45 -4.81 -17.42
N TRP A 643 14.27 -5.05 -18.71
CA TRP A 643 12.96 -5.35 -19.32
C TRP A 643 12.33 -6.68 -18.90
N VAL A 644 13.07 -7.60 -18.29
CA VAL A 644 12.48 -8.82 -17.71
C VAL A 644 11.80 -8.53 -16.37
N LEU A 645 12.40 -7.66 -15.54
CA LEU A 645 11.93 -7.40 -14.18
C LEU A 645 11.00 -6.18 -14.09
N TRP A 646 11.45 -5.05 -14.64
CA TRP A 646 10.87 -3.75 -14.33
C TRP A 646 9.51 -3.48 -14.96
N PRO A 647 9.16 -3.97 -16.17
CA PRO A 647 7.81 -3.79 -16.71
C PRO A 647 6.72 -4.37 -15.80
N ALA A 648 6.94 -5.56 -15.25
CA ALA A 648 6.00 -6.20 -14.33
C ALA A 648 5.94 -5.46 -12.99
N ALA A 649 7.11 -5.12 -12.43
CA ALA A 649 7.19 -4.37 -11.17
C ALA A 649 6.53 -2.98 -11.28
N ASN A 650 6.80 -2.23 -12.35
CA ASN A 650 6.24 -0.90 -12.54
C ASN A 650 4.76 -0.91 -12.93
N PHE A 651 4.26 -1.98 -13.56
CA PHE A 651 2.82 -2.17 -13.71
C PHE A 651 2.13 -2.27 -12.34
N ILE A 652 2.67 -3.06 -11.41
CA ILE A 652 2.16 -3.17 -10.03
C ILE A 652 2.27 -1.81 -9.32
N ASN A 653 3.41 -1.16 -9.44
CA ASN A 653 3.69 0.15 -8.86
C ASN A 653 2.66 1.22 -9.28
N PHE A 654 2.41 1.36 -10.59
CA PHE A 654 1.49 2.37 -11.11
C PHE A 654 0.02 2.03 -10.86
N LYS A 655 -0.35 0.74 -10.81
CA LYS A 655 -1.73 0.31 -10.62
C LYS A 655 -2.17 0.32 -9.15
N PHE A 656 -1.35 -0.23 -8.27
CA PHE A 656 -1.76 -0.57 -6.90
C PHE A 656 -1.11 0.31 -5.84
N ILE A 657 0.12 0.77 -6.05
CA ILE A 657 0.87 1.52 -5.03
C ILE A 657 0.46 3.01 -5.04
N SER A 658 0.22 3.57 -3.85
CA SER A 658 -0.11 4.99 -3.71
C SER A 658 1.12 5.87 -3.99
N PRO A 659 0.94 7.09 -4.54
CA PRO A 659 2.05 7.95 -4.99
C PRO A 659 3.16 8.18 -3.95
N GLN A 660 2.79 8.32 -2.66
CA GLN A 660 3.75 8.53 -1.59
C GLN A 660 4.68 7.32 -1.34
N HIS A 661 4.21 6.08 -1.57
CA HIS A 661 4.94 4.83 -1.31
C HIS A 661 5.63 4.24 -2.54
N ARG A 662 5.50 4.84 -3.72
CA ARG A 662 6.05 4.26 -4.96
C ARG A 662 7.56 4.11 -4.94
N LEU A 663 8.26 5.10 -4.39
CA LEU A 663 9.70 5.01 -4.27
C LEU A 663 10.11 3.93 -3.27
N LEU A 664 9.38 3.76 -2.16
CA LEU A 664 9.63 2.66 -1.22
C LEU A 664 9.45 1.29 -1.89
N TYR A 665 8.37 1.11 -2.65
CA TYR A 665 8.15 -0.12 -3.41
C TYR A 665 9.30 -0.38 -4.39
N VAL A 666 9.71 0.64 -5.14
CA VAL A 666 10.85 0.56 -6.05
C VAL A 666 12.13 0.25 -5.30
N SER A 667 12.37 0.81 -4.12
CA SER A 667 13.54 0.48 -3.28
C SER A 667 13.58 -1.00 -2.92
N CYS A 668 12.44 -1.62 -2.58
CA CYS A 668 12.38 -3.04 -2.27
C CYS A 668 12.68 -3.92 -3.49
N ILE A 669 12.18 -3.55 -4.67
CA ILE A 669 12.52 -4.26 -5.91
C ILE A 669 13.98 -4.03 -6.29
N SER A 670 14.51 -2.82 -6.07
CA SER A 670 15.92 -2.48 -6.28
C SER A 670 16.86 -3.29 -5.38
N PHE A 671 16.47 -3.59 -4.14
CA PHE A 671 17.22 -4.49 -3.27
C PHE A 671 17.40 -5.87 -3.91
N VAL A 672 16.32 -6.46 -4.43
CA VAL A 672 16.37 -7.75 -5.15
C VAL A 672 17.18 -7.64 -6.45
N TRP A 673 16.99 -6.55 -7.19
CA TRP A 673 17.74 -6.26 -8.41
C TRP A 673 19.25 -6.14 -8.15
N ASN A 674 19.68 -5.53 -7.04
CA ASN A 674 21.10 -5.41 -6.70
C ASN A 674 21.74 -6.76 -6.38
N ILE A 675 21.02 -7.63 -5.66
CA ILE A 675 21.49 -8.99 -5.39
C ILE A 675 21.65 -9.74 -6.72
N TYR A 676 20.63 -9.69 -7.58
CA TYR A 676 20.66 -10.31 -8.91
C TYR A 676 21.80 -9.75 -9.80
N PHE A 677 21.97 -8.43 -9.83
CA PHE A 677 22.99 -7.76 -10.62
C PHE A 677 24.40 -8.10 -10.14
N SER A 678 24.58 -8.26 -8.82
CA SER A 678 25.85 -8.69 -8.23
C SER A 678 26.18 -10.15 -8.55
N ILE A 679 25.19 -11.04 -8.48
CA ILE A 679 25.36 -12.45 -8.88
C ILE A 679 25.69 -12.58 -10.38
N LEU A 680 25.06 -11.76 -11.23
CA LEU A 680 25.39 -11.72 -12.66
C LEU A 680 26.76 -11.13 -12.95
N ALA A 681 27.20 -10.14 -12.16
CA ALA A 681 28.53 -9.54 -12.30
C ALA A 681 29.65 -10.51 -11.91
N ASN A 682 29.40 -11.39 -10.93
CA ASN A 682 30.35 -12.41 -10.46
C ASN A 682 30.39 -13.69 -11.32
N LYS A 683 29.49 -13.83 -12.32
CA LYS A 683 29.50 -14.96 -13.27
C LYS A 683 30.38 -14.74 -14.52
N LYS A 684 31.33 -13.79 -14.48
CA LYS A 684 32.21 -13.47 -15.62
C LYS A 684 33.60 -14.05 -15.45
#